data_AF-A0A6P6YE34-F1
#
_entry.id   AF-A0A6P6YE34-F1
#
_cell.length_a   1.000
_cell.length_b   1.000
_cell.length_c   1.000
_cell.angle_alpha   90.00
_cell.angle_beta   90.00
_cell.angle_gamma   90.00
#
_symmetry.space_group_name_H-M   'P 1'
#
loop_
_entity.id
_entity.type
_entity.pdbx_description
1 polymer ?
#
loop_
_entity_poly.entity_id
_entity_poly.type
_entity_poly.pdbx_seq_one_letter_code
_entity_poly.pdbx_strand_id
1 'polypeptide(L)'
;MMAKFFPFSIIVFIAISTVFAFDDIDSSKCSSVRYEDRIDCHPDPPVSRENCLERKCCWQELENSSIANQQSSNLPILPKIGIPSCYFGKNYVGYRVENSDHSSSSLSLNLKRIKSSGFLFDIKNVKVNIEELSDKVVRIRFTDNDDPNRFEVPIPKLNLPKRSSSSSPSLLYNVSIVDNNRLIIRRLETNQSIIDINLAQLIYSDQFIQVTTRLPSNYIYGIGEHRAPFRKSTYWTRYTQWVSGLYPRPDHALYGNHPFYLVVEDESPSKSASGVFLFNSNAMDIITQPSPAITFRTIGGILDFFVFFGPKPEQVVQQYHHLIGLPAMPPFWSLGFHLSRYGYNNFTNLNETFTRNIQAGVPLDVQWTDIDMFDSFNDFTYDHKQFKELPDFIDNVLHANGMKFIPMFDCGISAGEPKKSYRPYDYGIEMDLFIKNSTDQLFLGKVWNKNTTVWPDFSHPNAIKYWSDMFAEYYKTIKFDGAWIDMNEPTSFWSGQENGCPEGSRYENPQYVPGMVNENLTLRYMTLCMTAKHYHEQLHYNLHNLYSLSEAIATNAALTNLKKRPFILSRATAPGHGHWASHWDGDIVSDWSSMRWSISSILNFNLFGIPMVGADICGFNLSTTVELCTRWHQLGAFYTFARNHNDIYSSDQDPAALGGTVLKAAVSSLSVRYVLLLYLYTLFYNVHQNGGTVLRPMFFEFPDDKHSYEIETQFMWGDSILIAPILYPNQTEHKVYLPKGTWLKTDQLIIKSQGQYFTIQDRLDLVNYVFFRGGSIIPLQHLEKNTKLMNSIDFGLFVILDRQNSSAYAKGSLYLDSGDSLDPVKNGQYNFYNFEAKNNTLLIQSEWLGHKTLQNIDPIIIFEVLEEPISIRVNGNESIIKGFSYNKNEKSLYVPTKLPIYNEKSSSTTTTNDHHRIHYLIEW
;
A
#
# COMPACT_ATOMS: atom_id res chain seq x y z
N MET A 1 72.11 55.66 23.88
CA MET A 1 72.71 54.95 25.04
C MET A 1 72.54 53.46 24.79
N MET A 2 73.67 52.77 24.56
CA MET A 2 73.90 51.30 24.53
C MET A 2 72.93 50.43 23.71
N ALA A 3 73.23 50.01 22.47
CA ALA A 3 74.21 48.99 22.02
C ALA A 3 73.88 47.55 22.46
N LYS A 4 73.61 46.64 21.49
CA LYS A 4 74.50 45.50 21.13
C LYS A 4 73.86 44.44 20.19
N PHE A 5 74.64 44.13 19.13
CA PHE A 5 74.88 42.86 18.41
C PHE A 5 73.79 42.09 17.62
N PHE A 6 74.01 42.07 16.29
CA PHE A 6 73.73 40.98 15.33
C PHE A 6 74.76 39.84 15.50
N PRO A 7 74.50 38.55 15.13
CA PRO A 7 74.49 38.16 13.71
C PRO A 7 73.58 36.97 13.29
N PHE A 8 73.50 36.83 11.96
CA PHE A 8 72.98 35.75 11.13
C PHE A 8 73.10 34.32 11.71
N SER A 9 72.06 33.51 11.53
CA SER A 9 72.17 32.04 11.50
C SER A 9 71.21 31.43 10.48
N ILE A 10 71.79 30.49 9.73
CA ILE A 10 71.25 29.71 8.63
C ILE A 10 70.07 28.86 9.11
N ILE A 11 68.93 28.95 8.42
CA ILE A 11 67.75 28.11 8.64
C ILE A 11 68.05 26.72 8.06
N VAL A 12 68.27 25.74 8.93
CA VAL A 12 68.22 24.32 8.60
C VAL A 12 66.77 23.88 8.78
N PHE A 13 66.05 23.67 7.67
CA PHE A 13 64.78 22.95 7.67
C PHE A 13 65.07 21.47 7.99
N ILE A 14 64.86 21.07 9.25
CA ILE A 14 64.73 19.65 9.59
C ILE A 14 63.26 19.29 9.31
N ALA A 15 63.02 18.69 8.15
CA ALA A 15 61.78 17.98 7.88
C ALA A 15 61.72 16.76 8.81
N ILE A 16 61.02 16.89 9.93
CA ILE A 16 60.58 15.72 10.71
C ILE A 16 59.38 15.16 9.94
N SER A 17 59.66 14.27 8.99
CA SER A 17 58.67 13.36 8.45
C SER A 17 58.26 12.39 9.55
N THR A 18 57.24 12.74 10.33
CA THR A 18 56.44 11.75 11.03
C THR A 18 55.71 10.94 9.97
N VAL A 19 56.33 9.83 9.56
CA VAL A 19 55.64 8.76 8.86
C VAL A 19 54.60 8.24 9.83
N PHE A 20 53.35 8.66 9.66
CA PHE A 20 52.23 7.94 10.23
C PHE A 20 52.29 6.54 9.63
N ALA A 21 52.66 5.56 10.45
CA ALA A 21 52.47 4.16 10.11
C ALA A 21 50.95 3.96 9.99
N PHE A 22 50.42 4.06 8.78
CA PHE A 22 49.15 3.45 8.47
C PHE A 22 49.35 1.96 8.71
N ASP A 23 48.66 1.38 9.69
CA ASP A 23 48.47 -0.07 9.75
C ASP A 23 48.02 -0.50 8.35
N ASP A 24 48.90 -1.18 7.62
CA ASP A 24 48.66 -1.61 6.25
C ASP A 24 47.39 -2.47 6.25
N ILE A 25 46.33 -1.93 5.64
CA ILE A 25 45.17 -2.72 5.27
C ILE A 25 45.68 -3.73 4.25
N ASP A 26 45.82 -4.98 4.70
CA ASP A 26 46.31 -6.11 3.92
C ASP A 26 45.57 -6.19 2.57
N SER A 27 46.27 -5.84 1.49
CA SER A 27 45.72 -5.73 0.14
C SER A 27 45.10 -7.04 -0.36
N SER A 28 45.58 -8.19 0.16
CA SER A 28 45.01 -9.51 -0.11
C SER A 28 43.60 -9.70 0.49
N LYS A 29 43.28 -9.01 1.58
CA LYS A 29 41.97 -9.08 2.24
C LYS A 29 40.93 -8.25 1.52
N CYS A 30 41.34 -7.14 0.90
CA CYS A 30 40.44 -6.28 0.12
C CYS A 30 40.11 -6.86 -1.26
N SER A 31 41.06 -7.49 -1.94
CA SER A 31 40.85 -8.12 -3.26
C SER A 31 39.97 -9.37 -3.21
N SER A 32 39.72 -9.93 -2.02
CA SER A 32 38.91 -11.14 -1.83
C SER A 32 37.39 -10.93 -1.85
N VAL A 33 36.90 -9.69 -1.81
CA VAL A 33 35.45 -9.38 -1.82
C VAL A 33 34.98 -9.10 -3.25
N ARG A 34 34.12 -9.98 -3.77
CA ARG A 34 33.51 -9.84 -5.11
C ARG A 34 32.70 -8.57 -5.21
N TYR A 35 32.59 -7.97 -6.39
CA TYR A 35 31.88 -6.71 -6.60
C TYR A 35 30.44 -6.77 -6.09
N GLU A 36 29.72 -7.84 -6.41
CA GLU A 36 28.34 -8.10 -6.00
C GLU A 36 28.14 -8.22 -4.48
N ASP A 37 29.17 -8.64 -3.73
CA ASP A 37 29.15 -8.82 -2.27
C ASP A 37 29.61 -7.58 -1.50
N ARG A 38 30.03 -6.51 -2.18
CA ARG A 38 30.50 -5.29 -1.50
C ARG A 38 29.36 -4.61 -0.78
N ILE A 39 29.59 -4.29 0.48
CA ILE A 39 28.71 -3.46 1.28
C ILE A 39 29.42 -2.14 1.52
N ASP A 40 28.78 -1.05 1.14
CA ASP A 40 29.31 0.29 1.20
C ASP A 40 29.56 0.71 2.67
N CYS A 41 30.80 1.11 2.93
CA CYS A 41 31.32 1.49 4.24
C CYS A 41 31.38 3.02 4.44
N HIS A 42 31.24 3.80 3.36
CA HIS A 42 31.30 5.25 3.44
C HIS A 42 30.21 5.88 2.57
N PRO A 43 28.95 5.82 3.04
CA PRO A 43 27.80 6.30 2.28
C PRO A 43 27.57 7.81 2.34
N ASP A 44 28.26 8.52 3.24
CA ASP A 44 28.19 9.96 3.42
C ASP A 44 29.28 10.68 2.60
N PRO A 45 28.93 11.72 1.81
CA PRO A 45 29.90 12.48 1.02
C PRO A 45 30.73 13.45 1.88
N PRO A 46 31.94 13.84 1.45
CA PRO A 46 32.65 13.38 0.24
C PRO A 46 33.35 12.02 0.44
N VAL A 47 33.22 11.14 -0.55
CA VAL A 47 33.83 9.80 -0.54
C VAL A 47 35.22 9.86 -1.18
N SER A 48 36.27 9.56 -0.42
CA SER A 48 37.67 9.52 -0.89
C SER A 48 38.41 8.26 -0.42
N ARG A 49 39.55 7.97 -1.04
CA ARG A 49 40.43 6.87 -0.62
C ARG A 49 40.90 7.09 0.81
N GLU A 50 41.31 8.31 1.14
CA GLU A 50 41.82 8.68 2.45
C GLU A 50 40.76 8.42 3.54
N ASN A 51 39.55 8.97 3.38
CA ASN A 51 38.47 8.80 4.35
C ASN A 51 38.05 7.33 4.48
N CYS A 52 38.07 6.57 3.38
CA CYS A 52 37.76 5.15 3.40
C CYS A 52 38.78 4.34 4.23
N LEU A 53 40.07 4.61 4.04
CA LEU A 53 41.14 3.94 4.77
C LEU A 53 41.20 4.40 6.24
N GLU A 54 40.80 5.63 6.55
CA GLU A 54 40.61 6.10 7.94
C GLU A 54 39.53 5.30 8.68
N ARG A 55 38.42 4.97 8.00
CA ARG A 55 37.39 4.04 8.50
C ARG A 55 37.86 2.57 8.55
N LYS A 56 39.11 2.32 8.14
CA LYS A 56 39.73 0.99 8.03
C LYS A 56 38.93 0.06 7.12
N CYS A 57 38.37 0.63 6.06
CA CYS A 57 37.66 -0.07 5.01
C CYS A 57 38.55 -0.27 3.78
N CYS A 58 38.07 -1.09 2.84
CA CYS A 58 38.77 -1.37 1.61
C CYS A 58 38.40 -0.34 0.54
N TRP A 59 39.41 0.15 -0.16
CA TRP A 59 39.25 1.03 -1.30
C TRP A 59 39.66 0.33 -2.59
N GLN A 60 38.81 0.43 -3.61
CA GLN A 60 39.20 0.11 -4.98
C GLN A 60 38.60 1.14 -5.94
N GLU A 61 39.47 1.71 -6.76
CA GLU A 61 39.08 2.59 -7.87
C GLU A 61 38.36 1.77 -8.95
N LEU A 62 37.25 2.29 -9.46
CA LEU A 62 36.44 1.65 -10.49
C LEU A 62 36.61 2.42 -11.80
N GLU A 63 36.98 1.73 -12.88
CA GLU A 63 37.07 2.34 -14.22
C GLU A 63 35.66 2.77 -14.68
N ASN A 64 35.49 4.05 -15.03
CA ASN A 64 34.25 4.71 -15.47
C ASN A 64 33.13 4.88 -14.43
N SER A 65 33.35 5.70 -13.40
CA SER A 65 32.27 6.32 -12.60
C SER A 65 31.72 7.62 -13.21
N SER A 66 31.83 7.81 -14.52
CA SER A 66 31.20 8.92 -15.25
C SER A 66 29.71 8.66 -15.51
N ILE A 67 28.92 8.57 -14.44
CA ILE A 67 27.47 8.82 -14.52
C ILE A 67 27.16 10.01 -13.61
N ALA A 68 27.73 11.16 -13.98
CA ALA A 68 27.33 12.44 -13.44
C ALA A 68 26.95 13.37 -14.60
N ASN A 69 25.76 13.95 -14.48
CA ASN A 69 25.26 15.12 -15.19
C ASN A 69 24.76 14.92 -16.63
N GLN A 70 23.56 14.35 -16.76
CA GLN A 70 22.59 14.90 -17.72
C GLN A 70 21.54 15.69 -16.92
N GLN A 71 21.83 16.97 -16.71
CA GLN A 71 20.87 17.95 -16.21
C GLN A 71 19.97 18.39 -17.37
N SER A 72 18.74 17.88 -17.40
CA SER A 72 17.66 18.50 -18.18
C SER A 72 16.29 18.24 -17.53
N SER A 73 16.14 18.66 -16.29
CA SER A 73 14.82 18.93 -15.69
C SER A 73 14.98 19.83 -14.47
N ASN A 74 13.97 20.64 -14.15
CA ASN A 74 13.99 21.62 -13.05
C ASN A 74 14.02 21.00 -11.64
N LEU A 75 14.06 19.66 -11.54
CA LEU A 75 14.27 18.89 -10.32
C LEU A 75 15.30 17.76 -10.59
N PRO A 76 16.32 17.57 -9.74
CA PRO A 76 17.42 16.64 -10.01
C PRO A 76 16.95 15.17 -9.92
N ILE A 77 17.36 14.33 -10.88
CA ILE A 77 17.18 12.87 -10.83
C ILE A 77 18.12 12.30 -9.75
N LEU A 78 17.66 11.36 -8.92
CA LEU A 78 18.54 10.68 -7.96
C LEU A 78 19.71 9.98 -8.68
N PRO A 79 20.97 10.14 -8.22
CA PRO A 79 22.09 9.47 -8.85
C PRO A 79 21.91 7.97 -8.64
N LYS A 80 22.13 7.21 -9.71
CA LYS A 80 22.15 5.75 -9.62
C LYS A 80 23.29 5.35 -8.70
N ILE A 81 23.00 4.48 -7.74
CA ILE A 81 24.05 3.86 -6.94
C ILE A 81 24.70 2.74 -7.76
N GLY A 82 26.01 2.55 -7.58
CA GLY A 82 26.78 1.53 -8.25
C GLY A 82 27.52 0.66 -7.26
N ILE A 83 28.46 -0.13 -7.78
CA ILE A 83 29.40 -0.88 -6.95
C ILE A 83 30.19 0.14 -6.10
N PRO A 84 30.26 -0.01 -4.77
CA PRO A 84 30.95 0.97 -3.95
C PRO A 84 32.47 0.82 -4.07
N SER A 85 33.16 1.95 -4.28
CA SER A 85 34.62 2.03 -4.22
C SER A 85 35.16 1.85 -2.80
N CYS A 86 34.42 2.33 -1.78
CA CYS A 86 34.72 2.10 -0.38
C CYS A 86 33.79 1.03 0.22
N TYR A 87 34.34 -0.09 0.68
CA TYR A 87 33.54 -1.22 1.16
C TYR A 87 34.16 -1.93 2.36
N PHE A 88 33.35 -2.66 3.13
CA PHE A 88 33.86 -3.46 4.24
C PHE A 88 34.73 -4.62 3.74
N GLY A 89 35.94 -4.76 4.29
CA GLY A 89 36.79 -5.92 4.05
C GLY A 89 36.25 -7.20 4.71
N LYS A 90 36.69 -8.37 4.24
CA LYS A 90 36.24 -9.69 4.71
C LYS A 90 36.32 -9.89 6.23
N ASN A 91 37.36 -9.35 6.86
CA ASN A 91 37.61 -9.45 8.31
C ASN A 91 37.35 -8.12 9.03
N TYR A 92 36.49 -7.25 8.49
CA TYR A 92 36.14 -6.02 9.16
C TYR A 92 35.40 -6.32 10.47
N VAL A 93 35.90 -5.78 11.58
CA VAL A 93 35.28 -5.89 12.91
C VAL A 93 35.03 -4.49 13.45
N GLY A 94 33.78 -4.05 13.34
CA GLY A 94 33.27 -2.83 13.95
C GLY A 94 32.67 -3.11 15.33
N TYR A 95 31.70 -4.02 15.41
CA TYR A 95 31.15 -4.55 16.67
C TYR A 95 31.69 -5.95 16.96
N ARG A 96 31.69 -6.33 18.24
CA ARG A 96 31.91 -7.70 18.71
C ARG A 96 30.80 -8.10 19.68
N VAL A 97 30.33 -9.34 19.59
CA VAL A 97 29.46 -9.94 20.61
C VAL A 97 30.28 -10.20 21.88
N GLU A 98 29.95 -9.56 23.00
CA GLU A 98 30.61 -9.77 24.29
C GLU A 98 30.00 -10.95 25.05
N ASN A 99 28.67 -11.06 25.03
CA ASN A 99 27.94 -12.16 25.63
C ASN A 99 26.66 -12.46 24.86
N SER A 100 26.14 -13.66 25.08
CA SER A 100 24.85 -14.11 24.57
C SER A 100 24.09 -14.77 25.71
N ASP A 101 22.81 -14.49 25.80
CA ASP A 101 21.88 -15.11 26.74
C ASP A 101 20.77 -15.80 25.94
N HIS A 102 20.55 -17.07 26.22
CA HIS A 102 19.65 -17.94 25.48
C HIS A 102 18.56 -18.45 26.41
N SER A 103 17.30 -18.17 26.08
CA SER A 103 16.13 -18.81 26.68
C SER A 103 15.50 -19.80 25.70
N SER A 104 14.42 -20.48 26.11
CA SER A 104 13.68 -21.39 25.24
C SER A 104 13.00 -20.73 24.03
N SER A 105 12.84 -19.40 24.05
CA SER A 105 12.08 -18.65 23.04
C SER A 105 12.66 -17.27 22.73
N SER A 106 13.88 -16.99 23.19
CA SER A 106 14.56 -15.73 22.93
C SER A 106 16.07 -15.88 22.95
N LEU A 107 16.74 -15.04 22.17
CA LEU A 107 18.18 -14.89 22.17
C LEU A 107 18.52 -13.41 22.34
N SER A 108 19.33 -13.07 23.33
CA SER A 108 19.81 -11.71 23.56
C SER A 108 21.32 -11.65 23.38
N LEU A 109 21.81 -10.68 22.59
CA LEU A 109 23.23 -10.46 22.33
C LEU A 109 23.61 -9.06 22.79
N ASN A 110 24.71 -8.94 23.53
CA ASN A 110 25.30 -7.64 23.81
C ASN A 110 26.50 -7.42 22.90
N LEU A 111 26.41 -6.38 22.07
CA LEU A 111 27.45 -5.95 21.14
C LEU A 111 28.19 -4.75 21.71
N LYS A 112 29.51 -4.75 21.53
CA LYS A 112 30.36 -3.61 21.87
C LYS A 112 31.12 -3.10 20.66
N ARG A 113 31.09 -1.79 20.45
CA ARG A 113 31.84 -1.09 19.41
C ARG A 113 33.33 -1.17 19.74
N ILE A 114 34.10 -1.79 18.84
CA ILE A 114 35.56 -1.93 18.96
C ILE A 114 36.30 -0.91 18.08
N LYS A 115 35.66 -0.46 16.99
CA LYS A 115 36.22 0.51 16.05
C LYS A 115 35.18 1.61 15.81
N SER A 116 35.59 2.87 15.70
CA SER A 116 34.66 3.97 15.33
C SER A 116 34.04 3.71 13.95
N SER A 117 32.74 3.99 13.80
CA SER A 117 32.05 3.94 12.51
C SER A 117 32.38 5.13 11.59
N GLY A 118 32.89 6.23 12.15
CA GLY A 118 33.07 7.50 11.44
C GLY A 118 31.82 8.40 11.43
N PHE A 119 30.71 7.96 12.05
CA PHE A 119 29.52 8.77 12.28
C PHE A 119 29.53 9.40 13.67
N LEU A 120 28.94 10.59 13.79
CA LEU A 120 28.83 11.29 15.07
C LEU A 120 27.90 10.53 16.04
N PHE A 121 28.22 10.60 17.33
CA PHE A 121 27.44 9.94 18.40
C PHE A 121 27.25 8.42 18.16
N ASP A 122 28.34 7.76 17.81
CA ASP A 122 28.42 6.30 17.65
C ASP A 122 28.04 5.61 18.97
N ILE A 123 27.10 4.67 18.92
CA ILE A 123 26.61 3.97 20.11
C ILE A 123 27.60 2.88 20.49
N LYS A 124 28.01 2.83 21.76
CA LYS A 124 29.08 1.91 22.18
C LYS A 124 28.56 0.52 22.48
N ASN A 125 27.40 0.44 23.12
CA ASN A 125 26.79 -0.81 23.57
C ASN A 125 25.42 -0.98 22.93
N VAL A 126 25.30 -1.96 22.02
CA VAL A 126 24.04 -2.29 21.36
C VAL A 126 23.55 -3.64 21.86
N LYS A 127 22.28 -3.72 22.24
CA LYS A 127 21.62 -4.98 22.58
C LYS A 127 20.79 -5.46 21.39
N VAL A 128 20.97 -6.72 20.98
CA VAL A 128 20.17 -7.38 19.95
C VAL A 128 19.28 -8.43 20.60
N ASN A 129 17.97 -8.22 20.60
CA ASN A 129 16.99 -9.16 21.13
C ASN A 129 16.27 -9.85 19.97
N ILE A 130 16.31 -11.18 19.95
CA ILE A 130 15.55 -12.02 19.03
C ILE A 130 14.45 -12.70 19.83
N GLU A 131 13.21 -12.48 19.43
CA GLU A 131 12.01 -13.02 20.07
C GLU A 131 11.27 -13.93 19.09
N GLU A 132 11.09 -15.20 19.46
CA GLU A 132 10.34 -16.18 18.69
C GLU A 132 8.84 -16.05 18.99
N LEU A 133 8.20 -15.03 18.40
CA LEU A 133 6.82 -14.65 18.72
C LEU A 133 5.78 -15.75 18.41
N SER A 134 6.00 -16.55 17.36
CA SER A 134 5.20 -17.73 17.02
C SER A 134 5.99 -18.70 16.14
N ASP A 135 5.39 -19.84 15.78
CA ASP A 135 5.97 -20.84 14.86
C ASP A 135 6.32 -20.29 13.46
N LYS A 136 5.82 -19.10 13.11
CA LYS A 136 5.93 -18.50 11.77
C LYS A 136 6.49 -17.07 11.77
N VAL A 137 6.68 -16.47 12.95
CA VAL A 137 7.07 -15.06 13.09
C VAL A 137 8.19 -14.90 14.10
N VAL A 138 9.26 -14.20 13.70
CA VAL A 138 10.40 -13.82 14.55
C VAL A 138 10.52 -12.30 14.59
N ARG A 139 10.84 -11.74 15.75
CA ARG A 139 11.18 -10.31 15.90
C ARG A 139 12.66 -10.14 16.24
N ILE A 140 13.32 -9.14 15.67
CA ILE A 140 14.74 -8.81 15.91
C ILE A 140 14.83 -7.33 16.23
N ARG A 141 15.21 -6.99 17.47
CA ARG A 141 15.33 -5.61 17.94
C ARG A 141 16.78 -5.27 18.21
N PHE A 142 17.25 -4.14 17.69
CA PHE A 142 18.56 -3.56 18.00
C PHE A 142 18.35 -2.26 18.76
N THR A 143 18.71 -2.24 20.04
CA THR A 143 18.49 -1.12 20.95
C THR A 143 19.80 -0.61 21.54
N ASP A 144 19.85 0.66 21.89
CA ASP A 144 20.94 1.23 22.68
C ASP A 144 20.82 0.74 24.12
N ASN A 145 21.89 0.12 24.64
CA ASN A 145 21.91 -0.39 26.00
C ASN A 145 22.26 0.70 27.04
N ASP A 146 22.81 1.83 26.59
CA ASP A 146 23.21 2.97 27.41
C ASP A 146 22.09 4.02 27.51
N ASP A 147 21.21 4.12 26.50
CA ASP A 147 20.01 4.99 26.51
C ASP A 147 18.73 4.23 26.12
N PRO A 148 17.82 3.92 27.07
CA PRO A 148 16.58 3.23 26.80
C PRO A 148 15.51 4.13 26.14
N ASN A 149 15.76 5.44 25.96
CA ASN A 149 14.76 6.40 25.50
C ASN A 149 14.87 6.78 24.02
N ARG A 150 15.63 6.01 23.22
CA ARG A 150 15.62 6.19 21.76
C ARG A 150 14.19 6.11 21.25
N PHE A 151 13.89 6.92 20.23
CA PHE A 151 12.55 6.96 19.65
C PHE A 151 12.14 5.58 19.14
N GLU A 152 10.97 5.12 19.59
CA GLU A 152 10.28 3.95 19.08
C GLU A 152 8.95 4.39 18.48
N VAL A 153 8.58 3.75 17.37
CA VAL A 153 7.37 4.11 16.62
C VAL A 153 6.13 3.90 17.49
N PRO A 154 5.32 4.94 17.77
CA PRO A 154 4.19 4.83 18.70
C PRO A 154 2.93 4.23 18.07
N ILE A 155 2.81 4.30 16.74
CA ILE A 155 1.64 3.83 15.98
C ILE A 155 2.05 3.17 14.65
N PRO A 156 1.30 2.17 14.15
CA PRO A 156 0.17 1.52 14.81
C PRO A 156 0.61 0.73 16.03
N LYS A 157 -0.31 0.48 16.96
CA LYS A 157 -0.06 -0.50 18.02
C LYS A 157 0.00 -1.88 17.38
N LEU A 158 1.15 -2.55 17.47
CA LEU A 158 1.35 -3.85 16.86
C LEU A 158 0.62 -4.96 17.62
N ASN A 159 -0.06 -5.84 16.89
CA ASN A 159 -0.67 -7.05 17.43
C ASN A 159 0.34 -8.19 17.42
N LEU A 160 1.19 -8.25 18.44
CA LEU A 160 2.22 -9.30 18.55
C LEU A 160 1.55 -10.69 18.68
N PRO A 161 1.88 -11.66 17.81
CA PRO A 161 1.37 -13.01 17.96
C PRO A 161 1.91 -13.64 19.24
N LYS A 162 1.15 -14.59 19.81
CA LYS A 162 1.56 -15.34 21.00
C LYS A 162 1.85 -16.79 20.63
N ARG A 163 3.00 -17.31 21.07
CA ARG A 163 3.36 -18.71 20.91
C ARG A 163 2.44 -19.59 21.76
N SER A 164 1.79 -20.58 21.15
CA SER A 164 1.01 -21.57 21.90
C SER A 164 1.95 -22.48 22.69
N SER A 165 1.62 -22.79 23.95
CA SER A 165 2.43 -23.63 24.84
C SER A 165 2.49 -25.12 24.46
N SER A 166 1.79 -25.56 23.41
CA SER A 166 1.90 -26.91 22.88
C SER A 166 3.14 -27.02 21.98
N SER A 167 4.04 -27.94 22.31
CA SER A 167 5.17 -28.37 21.47
C SER A 167 4.64 -28.85 20.11
N SER A 168 4.55 -27.94 19.13
CA SER A 168 3.98 -28.23 17.83
C SER A 168 5.07 -28.63 16.83
N PRO A 169 4.86 -29.67 16.01
CA PRO A 169 5.76 -30.02 14.90
C PRO A 169 5.74 -29.01 13.73
N SER A 170 5.21 -27.78 13.92
CA SER A 170 4.94 -26.78 12.87
C SER A 170 5.89 -25.57 12.84
N LEU A 171 6.95 -25.54 13.65
CA LEU A 171 7.95 -24.47 13.60
C LEU A 171 8.58 -24.39 12.20
N LEU A 172 8.64 -23.19 11.60
CA LEU A 172 9.13 -23.00 10.23
C LEU A 172 10.59 -22.56 10.15
N TYR A 173 11.20 -22.16 11.26
CA TYR A 173 12.51 -21.51 11.26
C TYR A 173 13.44 -21.98 12.37
N ASN A 174 14.72 -21.67 12.21
CA ASN A 174 15.75 -21.84 13.23
C ASN A 174 16.60 -20.56 13.33
N VAL A 175 16.91 -20.13 14.55
CA VAL A 175 17.75 -18.98 14.86
C VAL A 175 19.11 -19.48 15.36
N SER A 176 20.20 -19.01 14.77
CA SER A 176 21.54 -19.36 15.24
C SER A 176 22.55 -18.22 15.07
N ILE A 177 23.62 -18.29 15.86
CA ILE A 177 24.82 -17.46 15.69
C ILE A 177 25.93 -18.33 15.15
N VAL A 178 26.57 -17.89 14.07
CA VAL A 178 27.71 -18.56 13.46
C VAL A 178 28.95 -17.68 13.61
N ASP A 179 30.09 -18.29 13.90
CA ASP A 179 31.40 -17.63 14.05
C ASP A 179 31.40 -16.42 15.02
N ASN A 180 30.57 -16.49 16.06
CA ASN A 180 30.37 -15.47 17.10
C ASN A 180 29.91 -14.07 16.63
N ASN A 181 29.69 -13.84 15.33
CA ASN A 181 29.33 -12.51 14.82
C ASN A 181 28.27 -12.52 13.70
N ARG A 182 27.82 -13.69 13.23
CA ARG A 182 26.81 -13.77 12.18
C ARG A 182 25.49 -14.29 12.74
N LEU A 183 24.48 -13.43 12.77
CA LEU A 183 23.11 -13.81 13.11
C LEU A 183 22.44 -14.38 11.86
N ILE A 184 22.01 -15.65 11.91
CA ILE A 184 21.37 -16.30 10.78
C ILE A 184 20.04 -16.91 11.21
N ILE A 185 18.98 -16.58 10.49
CA ILE A 185 17.65 -17.20 10.63
C ILE A 185 17.33 -17.95 9.35
N ARG A 186 17.10 -19.26 9.48
CA ARG A 186 16.89 -20.17 8.34
C ARG A 186 15.49 -20.73 8.33
N ARG A 187 14.98 -21.03 7.13
CA ARG A 187 13.83 -21.93 6.97
C ARG A 187 14.26 -23.35 7.32
N LEU A 188 13.50 -24.03 8.17
CA LEU A 188 13.82 -25.40 8.61
C LEU A 188 13.76 -26.43 7.48
N GLU A 189 12.75 -26.32 6.62
CA GLU A 189 12.51 -27.28 5.53
C GLU A 189 13.70 -27.37 4.55
N THR A 190 14.29 -26.23 4.20
CA THR A 190 15.30 -26.13 3.13
C THR A 190 16.69 -25.78 3.64
N ASN A 191 16.82 -25.38 4.90
CA ASN A 191 18.03 -24.78 5.47
C ASN A 191 18.47 -23.47 4.77
N GLN A 192 17.60 -22.86 3.95
CA GLN A 192 17.84 -21.58 3.28
C GLN A 192 17.87 -20.44 4.31
N SER A 193 18.90 -19.58 4.25
CA SER A 193 18.95 -18.36 5.05
C SER A 193 17.94 -17.34 4.54
N ILE A 194 17.08 -16.86 5.44
CA ILE A 194 16.13 -15.75 5.21
C ILE A 194 16.69 -14.45 5.76
N ILE A 195 17.35 -14.51 6.92
CA ILE A 195 18.17 -13.44 7.50
C ILE A 195 19.59 -13.97 7.66
N ASP A 196 20.58 -13.19 7.24
CA ASP A 196 22.01 -13.44 7.42
C ASP A 196 22.72 -12.10 7.59
N ILE A 197 22.86 -11.69 8.85
CA ILE A 197 23.41 -10.40 9.25
C ILE A 197 24.81 -10.61 9.83
N ASN A 198 25.80 -9.93 9.26
CA ASN A 198 27.13 -9.83 9.86
C ASN A 198 27.16 -8.68 10.87
N LEU A 199 27.01 -9.00 12.16
CA LEU A 199 26.99 -8.00 13.23
C LEU A 199 28.30 -7.21 13.34
N ALA A 200 29.41 -7.78 12.87
CA ALA A 200 30.68 -7.08 12.84
C ALA A 200 30.68 -5.85 11.89
N GLN A 201 29.78 -5.82 10.91
CA GLN A 201 29.63 -4.74 9.92
C GLN A 201 28.47 -3.78 10.24
N LEU A 202 27.73 -4.00 11.34
CA LEU A 202 26.69 -3.08 11.81
C LEU A 202 27.29 -1.68 12.05
N ILE A 203 26.60 -0.65 11.58
CA ILE A 203 26.80 0.72 12.05
C ILE A 203 25.56 1.12 12.84
N TYR A 204 25.76 1.64 14.04
CA TYR A 204 24.67 2.07 14.91
C TYR A 204 25.13 3.32 15.64
N SER A 205 24.73 4.48 15.12
CA SER A 205 24.94 5.80 15.71
C SER A 205 23.59 6.49 15.90
N ASP A 206 23.59 7.62 16.59
CA ASP A 206 22.34 8.31 16.94
C ASP A 206 21.49 8.68 15.70
N GLN A 207 22.13 9.15 14.62
CA GLN A 207 21.46 9.58 13.37
C GLN A 207 21.93 8.85 12.11
N PHE A 208 22.59 7.69 12.26
CA PHE A 208 22.88 6.80 11.14
C PHE A 208 23.01 5.35 11.62
N ILE A 209 22.08 4.52 11.18
CA ILE A 209 22.02 3.10 11.51
C ILE A 209 21.96 2.31 10.22
N GLN A 210 22.94 1.42 10.01
CA GLN A 210 23.06 0.59 8.82
C GLN A 210 23.16 -0.89 9.18
N VAL A 211 22.26 -1.70 8.62
CA VAL A 211 22.31 -3.16 8.69
C VAL A 211 22.07 -3.77 7.31
N THR A 212 22.79 -4.83 7.00
CA THR A 212 22.66 -5.58 5.74
C THR A 212 22.34 -7.03 6.04
N THR A 213 21.42 -7.61 5.25
CA THR A 213 21.15 -9.05 5.24
C THR A 213 21.18 -9.61 3.83
N ARG A 214 21.62 -10.86 3.67
CA ARG A 214 21.45 -11.59 2.39
C ARG A 214 19.98 -11.89 2.14
N LEU A 215 19.62 -11.98 0.86
CA LEU A 215 18.29 -12.39 0.41
C LEU A 215 18.32 -13.83 -0.12
N PRO A 216 17.22 -14.60 0.01
CA PRO A 216 17.17 -15.97 -0.48
C PRO A 216 17.00 -16.06 -2.01
N SER A 217 16.60 -14.98 -2.69
CA SER A 217 16.49 -14.93 -4.16
C SER A 217 16.49 -13.49 -4.68
N ASN A 218 16.41 -13.35 -6.01
CA ASN A 218 16.23 -12.07 -6.71
C ASN A 218 14.75 -11.69 -6.95
N TYR A 219 13.78 -12.44 -6.40
CA TYR A 219 12.35 -12.20 -6.56
C TYR A 219 11.79 -11.47 -5.34
N ILE A 220 12.10 -10.18 -5.25
CA ILE A 220 11.69 -9.28 -4.16
C ILE A 220 10.56 -8.35 -4.61
N TYR A 221 9.57 -8.15 -3.75
CA TYR A 221 8.37 -7.33 -3.97
C TYR A 221 8.06 -6.51 -2.70
N GLY A 222 7.24 -5.46 -2.78
CA GLY A 222 6.95 -4.57 -1.65
C GLY A 222 7.72 -3.26 -1.77
N ILE A 223 8.31 -2.75 -0.70
CA ILE A 223 9.12 -1.51 -0.63
C ILE A 223 8.45 -0.35 -1.39
N GLY A 224 7.63 0.41 -0.69
CA GLY A 224 6.89 1.52 -1.27
C GLY A 224 6.88 2.73 -0.35
N GLU A 225 6.42 3.88 -0.81
CA GLU A 225 5.79 4.10 -2.11
C GLU A 225 6.78 4.62 -3.17
N HIS A 226 6.81 3.98 -4.35
CA HIS A 226 7.73 4.34 -5.44
C HIS A 226 7.11 4.10 -6.81
N ARG A 227 7.44 4.99 -7.76
CA ARG A 227 7.20 4.74 -9.18
C ARG A 227 8.21 3.77 -9.77
N ALA A 228 7.99 2.48 -9.54
CA ALA A 228 8.87 1.39 -9.94
C ALA A 228 8.08 0.13 -10.35
N PRO A 229 8.71 -0.82 -11.09
CA PRO A 229 8.17 -2.16 -11.30
C PRO A 229 7.77 -2.85 -9.99
N PHE A 230 6.82 -3.78 -10.07
CA PHE A 230 6.33 -4.53 -8.91
C PHE A 230 7.43 -5.42 -8.34
N ARG A 231 8.13 -6.15 -9.21
CA ARG A 231 9.36 -6.85 -8.86
C ARG A 231 10.49 -5.83 -8.73
N LYS A 232 11.08 -5.74 -7.55
CA LYS A 232 12.18 -4.82 -7.28
C LYS A 232 13.46 -5.31 -7.96
N SER A 233 14.18 -4.36 -8.55
CA SER A 233 15.53 -4.60 -9.07
C SER A 233 16.47 -4.94 -7.91
N THR A 234 17.34 -5.94 -8.09
CA THR A 234 18.47 -6.23 -7.22
C THR A 234 19.79 -5.72 -7.80
N TYR A 235 19.76 -4.93 -8.88
CA TYR A 235 20.96 -4.39 -9.49
C TYR A 235 21.27 -2.98 -8.97
N TRP A 236 21.88 -2.91 -7.78
CA TRP A 236 22.30 -1.66 -7.11
C TRP A 236 21.20 -0.60 -7.17
N THR A 237 20.10 -0.85 -6.47
CA THR A 237 18.93 0.03 -6.53
C THR A 237 18.60 0.58 -5.15
N ARG A 238 18.32 1.88 -5.08
CA ARG A 238 17.96 2.60 -3.85
C ARG A 238 16.47 2.92 -3.88
N TYR A 239 15.81 2.65 -2.76
CA TYR A 239 14.42 3.00 -2.48
C TYR A 239 14.40 3.89 -1.24
N THR A 240 14.25 5.20 -1.43
CA THR A 240 14.19 6.17 -0.33
C THR A 240 12.79 6.20 0.26
N GLN A 241 12.71 6.08 1.58
CA GLN A 241 11.50 6.08 2.37
C GLN A 241 11.43 7.41 3.12
N TRP A 242 10.71 8.36 2.53
CA TRP A 242 10.44 9.69 3.09
C TRP A 242 9.16 10.21 2.45
N VAL A 243 8.10 10.31 3.24
CA VAL A 243 6.79 10.73 2.76
C VAL A 243 6.90 12.14 2.15
N SER A 244 6.42 12.32 0.92
CA SER A 244 6.70 13.53 0.14
C SER A 244 5.54 13.90 -0.77
N GLY A 245 5.13 15.17 -0.74
CA GLY A 245 4.06 15.72 -1.58
C GLY A 245 4.50 16.02 -3.00
N LEU A 246 5.59 15.40 -3.46
CA LEU A 246 6.07 15.55 -4.82
C LEU A 246 5.25 14.68 -5.76
N TYR A 247 5.01 15.20 -6.97
CA TYR A 247 4.29 14.46 -7.99
C TYR A 247 4.98 13.10 -8.31
N PRO A 248 4.22 12.04 -8.66
CA PRO A 248 4.76 10.69 -8.77
C PRO A 248 5.72 10.52 -9.94
N ARG A 249 6.98 10.23 -9.62
CA ARG A 249 8.05 10.05 -10.60
C ARG A 249 9.04 8.96 -10.20
N PRO A 250 9.73 8.33 -11.17
CA PRO A 250 10.71 7.30 -10.87
C PRO A 250 11.83 7.80 -9.95
N ASP A 251 12.43 6.86 -9.23
CA ASP A 251 13.59 7.09 -8.36
C ASP A 251 13.37 8.08 -7.21
N HIS A 252 12.15 8.50 -6.89
CA HIS A 252 11.88 9.42 -5.77
C HIS A 252 10.97 8.79 -4.73
N ALA A 253 11.12 9.21 -3.48
CA ALA A 253 10.15 8.92 -2.44
C ALA A 253 8.83 9.65 -2.73
N LEU A 254 7.71 8.97 -2.52
CA LEU A 254 6.36 9.45 -2.79
C LEU A 254 5.57 9.59 -1.47
N TYR A 255 4.26 9.41 -1.50
CA TYR A 255 3.36 9.74 -0.39
C TYR A 255 3.37 8.72 0.75
N GLY A 256 3.85 7.49 0.51
CA GLY A 256 3.88 6.41 1.50
C GLY A 256 5.27 6.00 2.00
N ASN A 257 5.32 5.56 3.26
CA ASN A 257 6.47 4.86 3.86
C ASN A 257 6.08 3.42 4.24
N HIS A 258 6.55 2.43 3.47
CA HIS A 258 6.26 1.00 3.65
C HIS A 258 7.53 0.15 3.55
N PRO A 259 8.33 0.08 4.64
CA PRO A 259 9.55 -0.72 4.72
C PRO A 259 9.25 -2.21 4.95
N PHE A 260 8.35 -2.78 4.15
CA PHE A 260 8.00 -4.20 4.09
C PHE A 260 8.40 -4.77 2.74
N TYR A 261 9.00 -5.96 2.72
CA TYR A 261 9.25 -6.70 1.49
C TYR A 261 8.87 -8.17 1.61
N LEU A 262 8.47 -8.76 0.48
CA LEU A 262 8.23 -10.18 0.29
C LEU A 262 9.26 -10.76 -0.67
N VAL A 263 9.76 -11.96 -0.39
CA VAL A 263 10.67 -12.69 -1.27
C VAL A 263 10.13 -14.08 -1.53
N VAL A 264 10.06 -14.47 -2.80
CA VAL A 264 9.79 -15.87 -3.18
C VAL A 264 11.10 -16.65 -3.12
N GLU A 265 11.10 -17.78 -2.42
CA GLU A 265 12.28 -18.60 -2.19
C GLU A 265 12.50 -19.58 -3.34
N ASP A 266 13.45 -19.27 -4.21
CA ASP A 266 13.64 -19.97 -5.48
C ASP A 266 14.05 -21.45 -5.32
N GLU A 267 14.76 -21.77 -4.24
CA GLU A 267 15.24 -23.12 -3.92
C GLU A 267 14.21 -23.95 -3.13
N SER A 268 13.03 -23.40 -2.80
CA SER A 268 12.03 -24.12 -2.01
C SER A 268 11.26 -25.16 -2.85
N PRO A 269 11.31 -26.46 -2.51
CA PRO A 269 10.47 -27.48 -3.16
C PRO A 269 8.98 -27.17 -2.98
N SER A 270 8.61 -26.60 -1.82
CA SER A 270 7.25 -26.20 -1.45
C SER A 270 6.85 -24.80 -1.95
N LYS A 271 7.68 -24.16 -2.78
CA LYS A 271 7.44 -22.80 -3.33
C LYS A 271 7.15 -21.75 -2.25
N SER A 272 7.94 -21.83 -1.19
CA SER A 272 7.78 -20.94 -0.04
C SER A 272 8.10 -19.48 -0.37
N ALA A 273 7.54 -18.59 0.42
CA ALA A 273 7.90 -17.18 0.48
C ALA A 273 8.18 -16.79 1.94
N SER A 274 8.97 -15.73 2.07
CA SER A 274 9.24 -15.06 3.34
C SER A 274 8.98 -13.56 3.19
N GLY A 275 8.69 -12.88 4.31
CA GLY A 275 8.56 -11.43 4.34
C GLY A 275 9.36 -10.82 5.49
N VAL A 276 9.78 -9.57 5.34
CA VAL A 276 10.46 -8.81 6.38
C VAL A 276 9.89 -7.40 6.44
N PHE A 277 9.57 -6.94 7.65
CA PHE A 277 9.11 -5.60 7.95
C PHE A 277 10.06 -4.93 8.93
N LEU A 278 10.50 -3.69 8.64
CA LEU A 278 11.22 -2.84 9.60
C LEU A 278 10.25 -1.83 10.21
N PHE A 279 9.97 -1.94 11.51
CA PHE A 279 9.14 -0.98 12.22
C PHE A 279 9.96 0.25 12.66
N ASN A 280 10.19 1.16 11.72
CA ASN A 280 10.89 2.43 11.90
C ASN A 280 10.23 3.50 11.03
N SER A 281 10.10 4.73 11.54
CA SER A 281 9.44 5.83 10.83
C SER A 281 10.37 6.98 10.46
N ASN A 282 11.66 6.92 10.81
CA ASN A 282 12.60 7.92 10.37
C ASN A 282 12.87 7.80 8.87
N ALA A 283 13.36 8.87 8.25
CA ALA A 283 13.81 8.82 6.86
C ALA A 283 14.84 7.69 6.68
N MET A 284 14.71 6.91 5.61
CA MET A 284 15.65 5.82 5.36
C MET A 284 15.88 5.55 3.88
N ASP A 285 17.04 4.98 3.56
CA ASP A 285 17.29 4.34 2.27
C ASP A 285 17.29 2.82 2.44
N ILE A 286 16.56 2.14 1.56
CA ILE A 286 16.60 0.67 1.42
C ILE A 286 17.30 0.36 0.11
N ILE A 287 18.41 -0.38 0.18
CA ILE A 287 19.29 -0.64 -0.96
C ILE A 287 19.34 -2.12 -1.27
N THR A 288 19.08 -2.49 -2.52
CA THR A 288 19.21 -3.86 -3.02
C THR A 288 20.44 -4.01 -3.89
N GLN A 289 21.13 -5.15 -3.79
CA GLN A 289 22.34 -5.45 -4.57
C GLN A 289 22.35 -6.90 -5.10
N PRO A 290 23.23 -7.26 -6.06
CA PRO A 290 23.11 -8.51 -6.84
C PRO A 290 23.53 -9.80 -6.12
N SER A 291 24.16 -9.73 -4.94
CA SER A 291 24.68 -10.91 -4.23
C SER A 291 23.69 -12.02 -3.84
N PRO A 292 22.35 -11.86 -3.92
CA PRO A 292 21.53 -10.71 -3.59
C PRO A 292 21.54 -10.36 -2.11
N ALA A 293 21.46 -9.07 -1.80
CA ALA A 293 21.35 -8.58 -0.42
C ALA A 293 20.51 -7.30 -0.35
N ILE A 294 20.04 -6.99 0.86
CA ILE A 294 19.31 -5.76 1.16
C ILE A 294 19.96 -5.06 2.35
N THR A 295 20.12 -3.74 2.24
CA THR A 295 20.69 -2.87 3.26
C THR A 295 19.68 -1.82 3.67
N PHE A 296 19.45 -1.66 4.97
CA PHE A 296 18.64 -0.60 5.55
C PHE A 296 19.55 0.47 6.12
N ARG A 297 19.32 1.74 5.75
CA ARG A 297 20.02 2.93 6.27
C ARG A 297 19.00 3.92 6.80
N THR A 298 18.75 3.92 8.11
CA THR A 298 17.85 4.88 8.75
C THR A 298 18.62 5.93 9.53
N ILE A 299 18.06 7.12 9.64
CA ILE A 299 18.68 8.26 10.35
C ILE A 299 18.16 8.45 11.77
N GLY A 300 17.45 7.48 12.34
CA GLY A 300 16.97 7.60 13.72
C GLY A 300 16.23 6.38 14.22
N GLY A 301 15.73 6.51 15.45
CA GLY A 301 14.97 5.47 16.14
C GLY A 301 15.79 4.20 16.42
N ILE A 302 15.13 3.05 16.38
CA ILE A 302 15.74 1.72 16.54
C ILE A 302 15.51 0.85 15.31
N LEU A 303 16.24 -0.26 15.20
CA LEU A 303 15.89 -1.31 14.23
C LEU A 303 15.01 -2.34 14.92
N ASP A 304 13.77 -2.46 14.48
CA ASP A 304 12.79 -3.43 14.98
C ASP A 304 12.21 -4.23 13.81
N PHE A 305 12.85 -5.34 13.49
CA PHE A 305 12.47 -6.19 12.37
C PHE A 305 11.47 -7.27 12.78
N PHE A 306 10.56 -7.59 11.87
CA PHE A 306 9.69 -8.76 11.92
C PHE A 306 9.95 -9.62 10.68
N VAL A 307 10.09 -10.93 10.87
CA VAL A 307 10.32 -11.91 9.80
C VAL A 307 9.16 -12.88 9.77
N PHE A 308 8.55 -13.05 8.60
CA PHE A 308 7.34 -13.82 8.35
C PHE A 308 7.67 -15.01 7.43
N PHE A 309 7.32 -16.23 7.83
CA PHE A 309 7.75 -17.46 7.14
C PHE A 309 6.69 -18.13 6.26
N GLY A 310 5.49 -17.55 6.11
CA GLY A 310 4.46 -18.07 5.20
C GLY A 310 3.90 -19.45 5.63
N PRO A 311 3.98 -20.51 4.78
CA PRO A 311 4.89 -20.63 3.63
C PRO A 311 4.40 -20.03 2.31
N LYS A 312 3.10 -19.84 2.07
CA LYS A 312 2.65 -19.26 0.79
C LYS A 312 2.79 -17.73 0.77
N PRO A 313 2.97 -17.08 -0.40
CA PRO A 313 3.02 -15.62 -0.52
C PRO A 313 1.84 -14.91 0.16
N GLU A 314 0.61 -15.36 -0.08
CA GLU A 314 -0.59 -14.80 0.56
C GLU A 314 -0.54 -14.93 2.09
N GLN A 315 -0.01 -16.03 2.63
CA GLN A 315 0.11 -16.24 4.08
C GLN A 315 1.17 -15.34 4.72
N VAL A 316 2.24 -15.00 3.99
CA VAL A 316 3.23 -14.00 4.43
C VAL A 316 2.54 -12.64 4.60
N VAL A 317 1.73 -12.25 3.60
CA VAL A 317 0.98 -10.99 3.63
C VAL A 317 -0.05 -11.00 4.78
N GLN A 318 -0.78 -12.10 4.97
CA GLN A 318 -1.69 -12.25 6.11
C GLN A 318 -0.96 -12.11 7.46
N GLN A 319 0.22 -12.70 7.62
CA GLN A 319 1.00 -12.58 8.86
C GLN A 319 1.41 -11.13 9.12
N TYR A 320 1.82 -10.40 8.08
CA TYR A 320 2.12 -8.97 8.17
C TYR A 320 0.87 -8.16 8.54
N HIS A 321 -0.27 -8.36 7.87
CA HIS A 321 -1.51 -7.62 8.15
C HIS A 321 -2.03 -7.87 9.57
N HIS A 322 -1.96 -9.11 10.08
CA HIS A 322 -2.32 -9.38 11.46
C HIS A 322 -1.45 -8.56 12.43
N LEU A 323 -0.16 -8.38 12.15
CA LEU A 323 0.74 -7.59 12.98
C LEU A 323 0.37 -6.09 12.98
N ILE A 324 0.19 -5.48 11.81
CA ILE A 324 0.01 -4.03 11.67
C ILE A 324 -1.44 -3.54 11.79
N GLY A 325 -2.42 -4.46 11.73
CA GLY A 325 -3.85 -4.16 11.70
C GLY A 325 -4.50 -4.64 10.40
N LEU A 326 -5.62 -5.35 10.53
CA LEU A 326 -6.35 -5.89 9.39
C LEU A 326 -7.05 -4.75 8.62
N PRO A 327 -7.13 -4.83 7.27
CA PRO A 327 -7.79 -3.81 6.49
C PRO A 327 -9.25 -3.59 6.91
N ALA A 328 -9.73 -2.35 6.84
CA ALA A 328 -11.13 -2.02 7.10
C ALA A 328 -12.04 -2.66 6.04
N MET A 329 -13.21 -3.12 6.46
CA MET A 329 -14.28 -3.42 5.51
C MET A 329 -14.74 -2.08 4.90
N PRO A 330 -14.73 -1.89 3.57
CA PRO A 330 -15.23 -0.66 2.94
C PRO A 330 -16.75 -0.69 2.89
N PRO A 331 -17.46 0.46 2.86
CA PRO A 331 -18.88 0.44 2.56
C PRO A 331 -19.11 -0.03 1.12
N PHE A 332 -20.24 -0.71 0.87
CA PHE A 332 -20.49 -1.30 -0.44
C PHE A 332 -20.54 -0.25 -1.57
N TRP A 333 -21.13 0.92 -1.29
CA TRP A 333 -21.21 2.02 -2.25
C TRP A 333 -19.84 2.54 -2.70
N SER A 334 -18.79 2.42 -1.88
CA SER A 334 -17.45 2.86 -2.27
C SER A 334 -16.78 1.93 -3.27
N LEU A 335 -17.36 0.75 -3.53
CA LEU A 335 -16.91 -0.11 -4.62
C LEU A 335 -17.51 0.30 -5.97
N GLY A 336 -18.48 1.23 -5.99
CA GLY A 336 -19.03 1.79 -7.22
C GLY A 336 -18.01 2.64 -8.00
N PHE A 337 -18.49 3.42 -8.96
CA PHE A 337 -17.67 4.38 -9.70
C PHE A 337 -17.73 5.76 -9.05
N HIS A 338 -16.59 6.44 -9.04
CA HIS A 338 -16.39 7.74 -8.43
C HIS A 338 -16.00 8.77 -9.50
N LEU A 339 -16.61 9.95 -9.49
CA LEU A 339 -16.30 11.04 -10.41
C LEU A 339 -15.89 12.30 -9.66
N SER A 340 -14.76 12.88 -10.07
CA SER A 340 -14.15 14.05 -9.45
C SER A 340 -13.41 14.90 -10.48
N ARG A 341 -13.05 16.13 -10.10
CA ARG A 341 -11.96 16.91 -10.68
C ARG A 341 -11.56 18.01 -9.70
N TYR A 342 -10.32 18.47 -9.80
CA TYR A 342 -9.96 19.81 -9.35
C TYR A 342 -10.49 20.82 -10.39
N GLY A 343 -11.25 21.82 -9.94
CA GLY A 343 -11.65 22.93 -10.79
C GLY A 343 -12.96 22.72 -11.54
N TYR A 344 -14.00 22.23 -10.84
CA TYR A 344 -15.36 22.55 -11.27
C TYR A 344 -15.59 24.08 -11.21
N ASN A 345 -14.94 24.76 -10.26
CA ASN A 345 -14.95 26.20 -9.98
C ASN A 345 -16.29 26.78 -9.50
N ASN A 346 -17.41 26.16 -9.88
CA ASN A 346 -18.75 26.51 -9.41
C ASN A 346 -19.73 25.35 -9.59
N PHE A 347 -20.90 25.47 -8.98
CA PHE A 347 -21.95 24.46 -9.03
C PHE A 347 -22.51 24.21 -10.44
N THR A 348 -22.54 25.21 -11.32
CA THR A 348 -23.07 25.04 -12.69
C THR A 348 -22.26 24.00 -13.45
N ASN A 349 -20.93 24.15 -13.45
CA ASN A 349 -20.01 23.22 -14.11
C ASN A 349 -20.07 21.82 -13.49
N LEU A 350 -20.17 21.73 -12.16
CA LEU A 350 -20.34 20.45 -11.45
C LEU A 350 -21.63 19.76 -11.92
N ASN A 351 -22.75 20.47 -11.88
CA ASN A 351 -24.06 19.92 -12.24
C ASN A 351 -24.14 19.54 -13.72
N GLU A 352 -23.55 20.33 -14.62
CA GLU A 352 -23.44 20.00 -16.05
C GLU A 352 -22.64 18.72 -16.27
N THR A 353 -21.50 18.57 -15.58
CA THR A 353 -20.65 17.37 -15.64
C THR A 353 -21.37 16.14 -15.11
N PHE A 354 -22.01 16.27 -13.96
CA PHE A 354 -22.84 15.21 -13.39
C PHE A 354 -23.97 14.82 -14.36
N THR A 355 -24.76 15.79 -14.83
CA THR A 355 -25.95 15.56 -15.65
C THR A 355 -25.61 14.86 -16.95
N ARG A 356 -24.55 15.28 -17.66
CA ARG A 356 -24.17 14.66 -18.94
C ARG A 356 -23.77 13.18 -18.78
N ASN A 357 -23.10 12.81 -17.69
CA ASN A 357 -22.70 11.43 -17.44
C ASN A 357 -23.90 10.55 -17.06
N ILE A 358 -24.79 11.05 -16.20
CA ILE A 358 -26.03 10.34 -15.84
C ILE A 358 -26.92 10.13 -17.07
N GLN A 359 -27.10 11.15 -17.92
CA GLN A 359 -27.87 11.06 -19.16
C GLN A 359 -27.23 10.10 -20.18
N ALA A 360 -25.90 10.04 -20.21
CA ALA A 360 -25.14 9.12 -21.06
C ALA A 360 -25.15 7.65 -20.56
N GLY A 361 -25.76 7.37 -19.40
CA GLY A 361 -25.90 6.02 -18.86
C GLY A 361 -24.64 5.50 -18.15
N VAL A 362 -23.74 6.38 -17.73
CA VAL A 362 -22.55 6.02 -16.94
C VAL A 362 -23.01 5.58 -15.53
N PRO A 363 -22.66 4.37 -15.07
CA PRO A 363 -22.89 4.00 -13.67
C PRO A 363 -22.11 4.92 -12.72
N LEU A 364 -22.74 5.46 -11.69
CA LEU A 364 -22.12 6.41 -10.77
C LEU A 364 -22.68 6.27 -9.35
N ASP A 365 -21.79 6.11 -8.38
CA ASP A 365 -22.16 6.04 -6.96
C ASP A 365 -21.74 7.29 -6.19
N VAL A 366 -20.62 7.92 -6.55
CA VAL A 366 -20.03 8.97 -5.71
C VAL A 366 -19.59 10.17 -6.54
N GLN A 367 -20.15 11.34 -6.19
CA GLN A 367 -19.71 12.64 -6.69
C GLN A 367 -18.78 13.29 -5.67
N TRP A 368 -17.68 13.87 -6.16
CA TRP A 368 -16.67 14.50 -5.32
C TRP A 368 -16.59 16.00 -5.62
N THR A 369 -16.03 16.74 -4.68
CA THR A 369 -15.53 18.11 -4.88
C THR A 369 -14.13 18.21 -4.31
N ASP A 370 -13.31 19.03 -4.97
CA ASP A 370 -11.96 19.37 -4.53
C ASP A 370 -12.00 20.63 -3.65
N ILE A 371 -10.84 21.26 -3.38
CA ILE A 371 -10.71 22.52 -2.62
C ILE A 371 -11.55 23.67 -3.18
N ASP A 372 -11.95 23.63 -4.45
CA ASP A 372 -12.66 24.72 -5.11
C ASP A 372 -14.06 24.97 -4.53
N MET A 373 -14.63 24.02 -3.77
CA MET A 373 -15.89 24.24 -3.06
C MET A 373 -15.76 25.14 -1.82
N PHE A 374 -14.56 25.31 -1.27
CA PHE A 374 -14.33 25.98 0.01
C PHE A 374 -14.24 27.50 -0.13
N ASP A 375 -14.73 28.25 0.87
CA ASP A 375 -14.52 29.70 0.91
C ASP A 375 -13.04 29.97 1.17
N SER A 376 -12.38 30.58 0.18
CA SER A 376 -10.96 30.95 0.27
C SER A 376 -10.02 29.77 0.56
N PHE A 377 -10.44 28.55 0.14
CA PHE A 377 -9.71 27.30 0.36
C PHE A 377 -9.51 26.93 1.84
N ASN A 378 -10.43 27.37 2.70
CA ASN A 378 -10.40 27.06 4.13
C ASN A 378 -11.30 25.85 4.42
N ASP A 379 -10.75 24.79 5.02
CA ASP A 379 -11.52 23.61 5.45
C ASP A 379 -12.73 23.98 6.32
N PHE A 380 -13.74 23.11 6.31
CA PHE A 380 -14.98 23.27 7.09
C PHE A 380 -15.78 24.54 6.74
N THR A 381 -15.55 25.11 5.57
CA THR A 381 -16.37 26.19 4.98
C THR A 381 -17.00 25.71 3.66
N TYR A 382 -17.81 26.53 3.00
CA TYR A 382 -18.10 26.35 1.57
C TYR A 382 -18.44 27.72 0.95
N ASP A 383 -18.15 27.91 -0.34
CA ASP A 383 -18.43 29.17 -1.04
C ASP A 383 -19.94 29.30 -1.30
N HIS A 384 -20.61 30.10 -0.47
CA HIS A 384 -22.04 30.40 -0.55
C HIS A 384 -22.49 31.16 -1.81
N LYS A 385 -21.56 31.59 -2.68
CA LYS A 385 -21.84 32.23 -3.96
C LYS A 385 -21.66 31.27 -5.13
N GLN A 386 -20.52 30.59 -5.21
CA GLN A 386 -20.21 29.69 -6.32
C GLN A 386 -20.84 28.30 -6.16
N PHE A 387 -21.08 27.88 -4.91
CA PHE A 387 -21.63 26.56 -4.55
C PHE A 387 -22.89 26.67 -3.69
N LYS A 388 -23.67 27.73 -3.89
CA LYS A 388 -24.90 28.00 -3.12
C LYS A 388 -25.89 26.83 -3.15
N GLU A 389 -26.08 26.21 -4.32
CA GLU A 389 -27.03 25.12 -4.55
C GLU A 389 -26.48 23.73 -4.17
N LEU A 390 -25.22 23.63 -3.76
CA LEU A 390 -24.56 22.36 -3.45
C LEU A 390 -25.25 21.55 -2.32
N PRO A 391 -25.65 22.14 -1.18
CA PRO A 391 -26.35 21.39 -0.13
C PRO A 391 -27.66 20.76 -0.62
N ASP A 392 -28.45 21.53 -1.37
CA ASP A 392 -29.73 21.06 -1.92
C ASP A 392 -29.53 19.98 -2.98
N PHE A 393 -28.46 20.07 -3.78
CA PHE A 393 -28.10 19.03 -4.75
C PHE A 393 -27.71 17.72 -4.07
N ILE A 394 -26.91 17.79 -2.99
CA ILE A 394 -26.52 16.60 -2.22
C ILE A 394 -27.77 15.89 -1.69
N ASP A 395 -28.65 16.61 -0.99
CA ASP A 395 -29.85 16.02 -0.38
C ASP A 395 -30.86 15.52 -1.44
N ASN A 396 -31.23 16.38 -2.39
CA ASN A 396 -32.39 16.15 -3.26
C ASN A 396 -32.04 15.43 -4.57
N VAL A 397 -30.77 15.42 -4.97
CA VAL A 397 -30.31 14.73 -6.19
C VAL A 397 -29.46 13.53 -5.84
N LEU A 398 -28.35 13.69 -5.10
CA LEU A 398 -27.45 12.58 -4.81
C LEU A 398 -28.10 11.56 -3.85
N HIS A 399 -28.40 11.97 -2.62
CA HIS A 399 -28.91 11.08 -1.58
C HIS A 399 -30.28 10.50 -1.92
N ALA A 400 -31.20 11.29 -2.48
CA ALA A 400 -32.51 10.81 -2.94
C ALA A 400 -32.39 9.66 -3.96
N ASN A 401 -31.34 9.68 -4.79
CA ASN A 401 -31.05 8.65 -5.79
C ASN A 401 -30.03 7.60 -5.31
N GLY A 402 -29.68 7.60 -4.02
CA GLY A 402 -28.76 6.62 -3.41
C GLY A 402 -27.28 6.82 -3.72
N MET A 403 -26.92 7.94 -4.34
CA MET A 403 -25.53 8.35 -4.55
C MET A 403 -24.96 9.03 -3.30
N LYS A 404 -23.65 9.24 -3.29
CA LYS A 404 -22.86 9.72 -2.16
C LYS A 404 -22.06 10.95 -2.53
N PHE A 405 -21.72 11.74 -1.53
CA PHE A 405 -20.92 12.94 -1.69
C PHE A 405 -19.66 12.91 -0.82
N ILE A 406 -18.50 13.21 -1.40
CA ILE A 406 -17.22 13.27 -0.67
C ILE A 406 -16.49 14.57 -1.01
N PRO A 407 -16.30 15.47 -0.03
CA PRO A 407 -15.41 16.61 -0.14
C PRO A 407 -13.96 16.24 0.21
N MET A 408 -13.01 16.99 -0.35
CA MET A 408 -11.63 17.02 0.12
C MET A 408 -11.49 17.86 1.38
N PHE A 409 -10.62 17.45 2.30
CA PHE A 409 -10.14 18.20 3.44
C PHE A 409 -8.62 18.21 3.40
N ASP A 410 -8.02 19.37 3.62
CA ASP A 410 -6.58 19.46 3.84
C ASP A 410 -6.24 19.14 5.30
N CYS A 411 -4.99 18.80 5.54
CA CYS A 411 -4.49 18.65 6.91
C CYS A 411 -4.09 20.00 7.57
N GLY A 412 -4.11 21.10 6.81
CA GLY A 412 -3.59 22.41 7.23
C GLY A 412 -4.69 23.46 7.39
N ILE A 413 -4.74 24.12 8.55
CA ILE A 413 -5.76 25.11 8.91
C ILE A 413 -5.25 26.54 8.70
N SER A 414 -6.04 27.40 8.05
CA SER A 414 -5.69 28.83 7.88
C SER A 414 -5.51 29.53 9.22
N ALA A 415 -4.38 30.20 9.40
CA ALA A 415 -4.03 31.02 10.55
C ALA A 415 -4.03 32.53 10.24
N GLY A 416 -4.43 32.90 9.02
CA GLY A 416 -4.42 34.29 8.57
C GLY A 416 -5.80 34.94 8.48
N GLU A 417 -6.84 34.29 8.99
CA GLU A 417 -8.19 34.87 9.07
C GLU A 417 -8.30 35.91 10.19
N PRO A 418 -9.25 36.86 10.11
CA PRO A 418 -9.55 37.74 11.23
C PRO A 418 -9.81 36.98 12.54
N LYS A 419 -9.40 37.54 13.67
CA LYS A 419 -9.60 36.90 14.98
C LYS A 419 -11.08 36.60 15.21
N LYS A 420 -11.40 35.39 15.67
CA LYS A 420 -12.78 34.94 15.95
C LYS A 420 -13.70 34.87 14.72
N SER A 421 -13.15 34.83 13.50
CA SER A 421 -13.93 34.64 12.28
C SER A 421 -13.79 33.26 11.66
N TYR A 422 -12.85 32.42 12.13
CA TYR A 422 -12.58 31.11 11.54
C TYR A 422 -12.44 30.05 12.63
N ARG A 423 -13.58 29.41 12.89
CA ARG A 423 -13.81 28.49 14.01
C ARG A 423 -12.81 27.33 14.11
N PRO A 424 -12.35 26.69 13.02
CA PRO A 424 -11.29 25.68 13.09
C PRO A 424 -10.00 26.21 13.73
N TYR A 425 -9.51 27.37 13.29
CA TYR A 425 -8.32 27.98 13.87
C TYR A 425 -8.52 28.40 15.32
N ASP A 426 -9.57 29.19 15.60
CA ASP A 426 -9.80 29.75 16.93
C ASP A 426 -9.90 28.65 18.01
N TYR A 427 -10.54 27.52 17.69
CA TYR A 427 -10.67 26.40 18.62
C TYR A 427 -9.41 25.56 18.76
N GLY A 428 -8.65 25.36 17.68
CA GLY A 428 -7.35 24.70 17.79
C GLY A 428 -6.38 25.49 18.70
N ILE A 429 -6.47 26.83 18.68
CA ILE A 429 -5.75 27.70 19.62
C ILE A 429 -6.27 27.54 21.05
N GLU A 430 -7.58 27.54 21.27
CA GLU A 430 -8.18 27.31 22.59
C GLU A 430 -7.77 25.97 23.20
N MET A 431 -7.52 24.96 22.36
CA MET A 431 -7.12 23.61 22.77
C MET A 431 -5.59 23.41 22.86
N ASP A 432 -4.78 24.41 22.52
CA ASP A 432 -3.31 24.30 22.37
C ASP A 432 -2.87 23.09 21.51
N LEU A 433 -3.54 22.91 20.36
CA LEU A 433 -3.47 21.67 19.58
C LEU A 433 -2.45 21.71 18.43
N PHE A 434 -2.06 22.90 17.96
CA PHE A 434 -1.24 23.02 16.76
C PHE A 434 0.24 22.70 17.02
N ILE A 435 0.91 22.17 16.01
CA ILE A 435 2.36 21.93 16.01
C ILE A 435 3.10 23.25 16.32
N LYS A 436 4.13 23.16 17.16
CA LYS A 436 4.97 24.30 17.56
C LYS A 436 6.32 24.24 16.86
N ASN A 437 6.95 25.39 16.67
CA ASN A 437 8.33 25.47 16.20
C ASN A 437 9.32 25.27 17.36
N SER A 438 10.62 25.31 17.05
CA SER A 438 11.68 25.08 18.05
C SER A 438 11.74 26.12 19.19
N THR A 439 11.05 27.25 19.05
CA THR A 439 10.94 28.32 20.06
C THR A 439 9.62 28.30 20.84
N ASP A 440 8.87 27.20 20.75
CA ASP A 440 7.56 26.98 21.40
C ASP A 440 6.44 27.93 20.94
N GLN A 441 6.62 28.59 19.79
CA GLN A 441 5.59 29.35 19.10
C GLN A 441 4.86 28.45 18.10
N LEU A 442 3.67 28.86 17.63
CA LEU A 442 2.97 28.15 16.55
C LEU A 442 3.88 27.99 15.33
N PHE A 443 3.90 26.79 14.76
CA PHE A 443 4.55 26.57 13.48
C PHE A 443 3.72 27.20 12.37
N LEU A 444 4.28 28.15 11.63
CA LEU A 444 3.60 28.85 10.53
C LEU A 444 4.23 28.46 9.19
N GLY A 445 3.43 27.84 8.34
CA GLY A 445 3.82 27.44 6.99
C GLY A 445 2.80 27.92 5.97
N LYS A 446 2.74 27.24 4.82
CA LYS A 446 1.89 27.64 3.71
C LYS A 446 1.31 26.45 2.94
N VAL A 447 0.01 26.48 2.66
CA VAL A 447 -0.68 25.57 1.72
C VAL A 447 -1.73 26.38 0.92
N TRP A 448 -2.87 25.79 0.55
CA TRP A 448 -3.87 26.38 -0.36
C TRP A 448 -4.54 27.65 0.13
N ASN A 449 -4.79 27.79 1.44
CA ASN A 449 -5.38 28.99 2.02
C ASN A 449 -4.55 30.26 1.70
N LYS A 450 -5.16 31.44 1.77
CA LYS A 450 -4.57 32.68 1.23
C LYS A 450 -3.33 33.19 1.96
N ASN A 451 -3.24 33.00 3.28
CA ASN A 451 -2.23 33.65 4.13
C ASN A 451 -1.24 32.62 4.69
N THR A 452 -1.31 32.29 5.98
CA THR A 452 -0.45 31.31 6.64
C THR A 452 -1.26 30.11 7.10
N THR A 453 -0.60 28.97 7.24
CA THR A 453 -1.19 27.70 7.67
C THR A 453 -0.57 27.24 8.98
N VAL A 454 -1.39 26.64 9.85
CA VAL A 454 -0.97 25.83 11.01
C VAL A 454 -1.44 24.38 10.82
N TRP A 455 -0.73 23.42 11.42
CA TRP A 455 -1.07 22.00 11.33
C TRP A 455 -1.56 21.48 12.67
N PRO A 456 -2.76 20.87 12.75
CA PRO A 456 -3.18 20.13 13.94
C PRO A 456 -2.17 19.05 14.27
N ASP A 457 -1.76 18.96 15.52
CA ASP A 457 -0.94 17.84 15.95
C ASP A 457 -1.83 16.63 16.25
N PHE A 458 -1.98 15.74 15.27
CA PHE A 458 -2.78 14.53 15.42
C PHE A 458 -2.23 13.52 16.44
N SER A 459 -1.00 13.70 16.94
CA SER A 459 -0.46 12.91 18.05
C SER A 459 -0.97 13.37 19.43
N HIS A 460 -1.52 14.59 19.52
CA HIS A 460 -2.06 15.14 20.76
C HIS A 460 -3.35 14.39 21.16
N PRO A 461 -3.55 14.02 22.45
CA PRO A 461 -4.76 13.32 22.91
C PRO A 461 -6.10 14.05 22.66
N ASN A 462 -6.06 15.34 22.37
CA ASN A 462 -7.25 16.16 22.10
C ASN A 462 -7.57 16.26 20.60
N ALA A 463 -6.68 15.80 19.71
CA ALA A 463 -6.85 15.93 18.27
C ALA A 463 -8.12 15.22 17.77
N ILE A 464 -8.38 14.01 18.26
CA ILE A 464 -9.59 13.25 17.92
C ILE A 464 -10.85 14.04 18.28
N LYS A 465 -10.87 14.67 19.46
CA LYS A 465 -12.02 15.49 19.91
C LYS A 465 -12.18 16.72 19.01
N TYR A 466 -11.11 17.48 18.81
CA TYR A 466 -11.11 18.67 17.95
C TYR A 466 -11.63 18.34 16.56
N TRP A 467 -11.07 17.32 15.92
CA TRP A 467 -11.41 16.93 14.56
C TRP A 467 -12.84 16.41 14.46
N SER A 468 -13.28 15.60 15.43
CA SER A 468 -14.66 15.12 15.51
C SER A 468 -15.66 16.26 15.65
N ASP A 469 -15.36 17.27 16.46
CA ASP A 469 -16.23 18.44 16.62
C ASP A 469 -16.33 19.25 15.32
N MET A 470 -15.22 19.44 14.60
CA MET A 470 -15.20 20.16 13.30
C MET A 470 -15.99 19.43 12.22
N PHE A 471 -15.80 18.12 12.10
CA PHE A 471 -16.62 17.29 11.21
C PHE A 471 -18.10 17.34 11.58
N ALA A 472 -18.44 17.19 12.85
CA ALA A 472 -19.84 17.19 13.31
C ALA A 472 -20.52 18.55 13.12
N GLU A 473 -19.79 19.65 13.28
CA GLU A 473 -20.29 21.00 13.00
C GLU A 473 -20.50 21.21 11.50
N TYR A 474 -19.50 20.90 10.67
CA TYR A 474 -19.58 21.05 9.22
C TYR A 474 -20.66 20.17 8.58
N TYR A 475 -20.87 18.96 9.12
CA TYR A 475 -21.92 18.03 8.67
C TYR A 475 -23.35 18.60 8.76
N LYS A 476 -23.58 19.59 9.65
CA LYS A 476 -24.89 20.28 9.74
C LYS A 476 -25.20 21.11 8.50
N THR A 477 -24.17 21.49 7.75
CA THR A 477 -24.24 22.34 6.57
C THR A 477 -24.12 21.52 5.28
N ILE A 478 -23.14 20.61 5.24
CA ILE A 478 -22.86 19.74 4.10
C ILE A 478 -22.95 18.28 4.55
N LYS A 479 -23.96 17.54 4.09
CA LYS A 479 -24.14 16.13 4.48
C LYS A 479 -23.27 15.18 3.64
N PHE A 480 -21.98 15.16 3.91
CA PHE A 480 -21.02 14.27 3.21
C PHE A 480 -21.06 12.82 3.74
N ASP A 481 -20.65 11.84 2.92
CA ASP A 481 -20.70 10.41 3.26
C ASP A 481 -19.31 9.80 3.53
N GLY A 482 -18.24 10.55 3.30
CA GLY A 482 -16.87 10.15 3.52
C GLY A 482 -15.94 11.37 3.49
N ALA A 483 -14.64 11.14 3.67
CA ALA A 483 -13.64 12.20 3.67
C ALA A 483 -12.48 11.85 2.74
N TRP A 484 -12.08 12.81 1.93
CA TRP A 484 -10.81 12.76 1.23
C TRP A 484 -9.81 13.62 1.99
N ILE A 485 -8.84 13.01 2.66
CA ILE A 485 -7.79 13.74 3.39
C ILE A 485 -6.55 13.86 2.49
N ASP A 486 -6.22 15.09 2.12
CA ASP A 486 -5.12 15.41 1.20
C ASP A 486 -4.06 16.28 1.85
N MET A 487 -2.92 16.45 1.17
CA MET A 487 -1.81 17.29 1.62
C MET A 487 -1.18 16.83 2.94
N ASN A 488 -1.39 15.56 3.32
CA ASN A 488 -1.16 15.04 4.66
C ASN A 488 0.17 14.28 4.84
N GLU A 489 1.15 14.58 4.00
CA GLU A 489 2.53 14.14 4.18
C GLU A 489 3.16 14.55 5.52
N PRO A 490 3.00 15.78 6.07
CA PRO A 490 2.23 16.95 5.62
C PRO A 490 2.98 17.85 4.61
N THR A 491 2.28 18.27 3.56
CA THR A 491 2.83 19.18 2.55
C THR A 491 2.80 20.63 3.04
N SER A 492 3.90 21.34 2.79
CA SER A 492 4.00 22.80 2.90
C SER A 492 4.63 23.36 1.63
N PHE A 493 4.07 24.43 1.07
CA PHE A 493 4.65 25.14 -0.08
C PHE A 493 5.94 25.89 0.28
N TRP A 494 6.21 26.07 1.58
CA TRP A 494 7.51 26.48 2.09
C TRP A 494 8.28 25.28 2.62
N SER A 495 9.60 25.27 2.40
CA SER A 495 10.49 24.28 3.01
C SER A 495 10.79 24.68 4.45
N GLY A 496 9.95 24.22 5.38
CA GLY A 496 9.87 24.72 6.74
C GLY A 496 8.86 25.86 6.88
N GLN A 497 9.31 26.99 7.42
CA GLN A 497 8.53 28.22 7.56
C GLN A 497 8.98 29.28 6.53
N GLU A 498 8.37 30.48 6.56
CA GLU A 498 8.71 31.60 5.66
C GLU A 498 10.20 31.93 5.68
N ASN A 499 10.81 31.93 6.87
CA ASN A 499 12.23 32.21 7.09
C ASN A 499 13.08 30.92 7.18
N GLY A 500 12.57 29.79 6.70
CA GLY A 500 13.24 28.49 6.76
C GLY A 500 13.16 27.82 8.13
N CYS A 501 14.22 27.08 8.49
CA CYS A 501 14.33 26.28 9.71
C CYS A 501 15.59 26.67 10.50
N PRO A 502 15.68 26.30 11.81
CA PRO A 502 16.81 26.68 12.66
C PRO A 502 18.17 26.25 12.07
N GLU A 503 19.04 27.23 11.84
CA GLU A 503 20.41 26.99 11.38
C GLU A 503 21.24 26.22 12.41
N GLY A 504 22.19 25.40 11.93
CA GLY A 504 23.08 24.62 12.81
C GLY A 504 22.42 23.44 13.54
N SER A 505 21.11 23.22 13.37
CA SER A 505 20.44 22.04 13.91
C SER A 505 20.89 20.76 13.22
N ARG A 506 21.32 19.78 14.02
CA ARG A 506 21.67 18.42 13.55
C ARG A 506 20.48 17.62 13.00
N TYR A 507 19.25 18.04 13.29
CA TYR A 507 18.04 17.41 12.75
C TYR A 507 17.64 17.98 11.39
N GLU A 508 17.93 19.27 11.14
CA GLU A 508 17.66 19.89 9.84
C GLU A 508 18.71 19.51 8.79
N ASN A 509 19.95 19.27 9.23
CA ASN A 509 21.08 18.89 8.38
C ASN A 509 21.87 17.72 9.02
N PRO A 510 21.31 16.49 9.02
CA PRO A 510 22.02 15.32 9.52
C PRO A 510 23.21 14.96 8.61
N GLN A 511 24.20 14.24 9.17
CA GLN A 511 25.41 13.82 8.42
C GLN A 511 25.06 12.97 7.18
N TYR A 512 23.99 12.18 7.25
CA TYR A 512 23.44 11.42 6.14
C TYR A 512 22.00 11.86 5.90
N VAL A 513 21.65 12.18 4.66
CA VAL A 513 20.27 12.48 4.25
C VAL A 513 19.87 11.45 3.19
N PRO A 514 18.90 10.57 3.50
CA PRO A 514 18.40 9.58 2.54
C PRO A 514 17.94 10.24 1.24
N GLY A 515 18.27 9.63 0.11
CA GLY A 515 17.89 10.14 -1.22
C GLY A 515 18.45 11.53 -1.59
N MET A 516 19.41 12.08 -0.85
CA MET A 516 19.98 13.39 -1.20
C MET A 516 20.86 13.32 -2.45
N VAL A 517 20.67 14.28 -3.36
CA VAL A 517 21.43 14.43 -4.63
C VAL A 517 22.27 15.69 -4.65
N ASN A 518 21.76 16.73 -4.01
CA ASN A 518 22.37 18.04 -3.88
C ASN A 518 21.80 18.75 -2.66
N GLU A 519 22.37 19.91 -2.33
CA GLU A 519 22.02 20.71 -1.16
C GLU A 519 20.58 21.24 -1.16
N ASN A 520 19.84 21.14 -2.27
CA ASN A 520 18.45 21.59 -2.38
C ASN A 520 17.44 20.52 -1.91
N LEU A 521 17.80 19.24 -1.92
CA LEU A 521 16.94 18.13 -1.47
C LEU A 521 17.22 17.79 0.00
N THR A 522 16.69 18.64 0.88
CA THR A 522 16.75 18.46 2.34
C THR A 522 15.51 17.76 2.87
N LEU A 523 15.54 17.22 4.09
CA LEU A 523 14.36 16.57 4.70
C LEU A 523 13.16 17.52 4.81
N ARG A 524 13.41 18.81 5.06
CA ARG A 524 12.40 19.87 5.17
C ARG A 524 11.85 20.36 3.83
N TYR A 525 12.30 19.80 2.70
CA TYR A 525 11.87 20.24 1.39
C TYR A 525 10.36 20.00 1.22
N MET A 526 9.60 21.07 1.00
CA MET A 526 8.14 21.07 0.89
C MET A 526 7.38 20.40 2.06
N THR A 527 7.95 20.44 3.27
CA THR A 527 7.30 19.98 4.50
C THR A 527 7.74 20.83 5.70
N LEU A 528 7.38 20.43 6.92
CA LEU A 528 7.70 21.17 8.14
C LEU A 528 9.20 21.06 8.50
N CYS A 529 9.66 21.90 9.41
CA CYS A 529 11.00 21.78 9.97
C CYS A 529 11.13 20.47 10.76
N MET A 530 12.26 19.78 10.65
CA MET A 530 12.52 18.55 11.40
C MET A 530 12.52 18.76 12.91
N THR A 531 12.85 19.97 13.34
CA THR A 531 12.81 20.46 14.73
C THR A 531 11.44 20.93 15.19
N ALA A 532 10.41 20.90 14.35
CA ALA A 532 9.04 21.18 14.78
C ALA A 532 8.62 20.18 15.86
N LYS A 533 7.93 20.69 16.87
CA LYS A 533 7.56 19.98 18.09
C LYS A 533 6.09 19.60 18.06
N HIS A 534 5.87 18.30 18.16
CA HIS A 534 4.59 17.68 18.46
C HIS A 534 4.43 17.52 19.98
N TYR A 535 3.31 16.96 20.39
CA TYR A 535 2.92 16.67 21.75
C TYR A 535 4.03 15.90 22.49
N HIS A 536 4.25 16.28 23.75
CA HIS A 536 5.37 15.78 24.57
C HIS A 536 6.76 16.00 23.94
N GLU A 537 6.97 17.15 23.29
CA GLU A 537 8.25 17.57 22.71
C GLU A 537 8.81 16.59 21.65
N GLN A 538 7.96 15.73 21.07
CA GLN A 538 8.37 14.81 20.02
C GLN A 538 8.72 15.60 18.76
N LEU A 539 9.86 15.28 18.13
CA LEU A 539 10.29 15.99 16.93
C LEU A 539 9.61 15.44 15.68
N HIS A 540 9.26 16.35 14.77
CA HIS A 540 8.76 16.00 13.44
C HIS A 540 9.73 15.08 12.68
N TYR A 541 11.04 15.22 12.91
CA TYR A 541 12.09 14.29 12.42
C TYR A 541 11.76 12.80 12.60
N ASN A 542 11.09 12.43 13.70
CA ASN A 542 10.69 11.05 13.99
C ASN A 542 9.26 10.74 13.54
N LEU A 543 8.37 11.73 13.60
CA LEU A 543 6.93 11.56 13.41
C LEU A 543 6.43 11.88 11.99
N HIS A 544 7.27 12.46 11.13
CA HIS A 544 6.88 12.90 9.78
C HIS A 544 6.15 11.80 9.00
N ASN A 545 6.77 10.63 8.84
CA ASN A 545 6.18 9.50 8.13
C ASN A 545 4.93 8.88 8.81
N LEU A 546 4.50 9.40 9.98
CA LEU A 546 3.33 8.91 10.74
C LEU A 546 2.20 9.95 10.81
N TYR A 547 2.40 11.15 10.27
CA TYR A 547 1.42 12.24 10.37
C TYR A 547 0.08 11.82 9.75
N SER A 548 0.11 11.30 8.52
CA SER A 548 -1.05 10.82 7.79
C SER A 548 -1.82 9.69 8.49
N LEU A 549 -1.11 8.76 9.14
CA LEU A 549 -1.75 7.70 9.91
C LEU A 549 -2.50 8.26 11.12
N SER A 550 -1.92 9.26 11.78
CA SER A 550 -2.55 9.92 12.93
C SER A 550 -3.82 10.68 12.53
N GLU A 551 -3.77 11.37 11.39
CA GLU A 551 -4.94 12.04 10.81
C GLU A 551 -6.03 11.04 10.38
N ALA A 552 -5.66 9.94 9.74
CA ALA A 552 -6.61 8.90 9.33
C ALA A 552 -7.35 8.30 10.54
N ILE A 553 -6.65 8.09 11.66
CA ILE A 553 -7.25 7.66 12.93
C ILE A 553 -8.25 8.70 13.45
N ALA A 554 -7.87 9.99 13.47
CA ALA A 554 -8.75 11.06 13.93
C ALA A 554 -9.99 11.22 13.04
N THR A 555 -9.81 11.13 11.72
CA THR A 555 -10.87 11.21 10.71
C THR A 555 -11.81 10.02 10.81
N ASN A 556 -11.29 8.81 11.05
CA ASN A 556 -12.12 7.61 11.25
C ASN A 556 -13.02 7.76 12.47
N ALA A 557 -12.48 8.26 13.59
CA ALA A 557 -13.27 8.55 14.78
C ALA A 557 -14.35 9.61 14.51
N ALA A 558 -14.02 10.67 13.78
CA ALA A 558 -14.94 11.72 13.40
C ALA A 558 -16.11 11.19 12.54
N LEU A 559 -15.82 10.42 11.49
CA LEU A 559 -16.85 9.81 10.62
C LEU A 559 -17.68 8.74 11.34
N THR A 560 -17.09 7.98 12.26
CA THR A 560 -17.82 6.99 13.06
C THR A 560 -18.95 7.64 13.87
N ASN A 561 -18.81 8.91 14.26
CA ASN A 561 -19.87 9.64 14.97
C ASN A 561 -21.13 9.87 14.11
N LEU A 562 -21.01 9.81 12.77
CA LEU A 562 -22.13 9.85 11.83
C LEU A 562 -22.92 8.54 11.76
N LYS A 563 -22.55 7.52 12.56
CA LYS A 563 -23.23 6.21 12.68
C LYS A 563 -23.29 5.39 11.39
N LYS A 564 -22.33 5.61 10.50
CA LYS A 564 -22.10 4.82 9.28
C LYS A 564 -20.64 4.37 9.22
N ARG A 565 -20.38 3.30 8.48
CA ARG A 565 -19.04 2.83 8.21
C ARG A 565 -18.20 3.95 7.57
N PRO A 566 -17.06 4.34 8.17
CA PRO A 566 -16.20 5.36 7.59
C PRO A 566 -15.66 4.95 6.22
N PHE A 567 -15.69 5.87 5.27
CA PHE A 567 -14.86 5.81 4.07
C PHE A 567 -13.94 7.02 4.06
N ILE A 568 -12.64 6.75 4.04
CA ILE A 568 -11.59 7.75 4.00
C ILE A 568 -10.70 7.43 2.81
N LEU A 569 -10.38 8.43 2.01
CA LEU A 569 -9.34 8.36 0.99
C LEU A 569 -8.18 9.25 1.43
N SER A 570 -6.99 8.68 1.62
CA SER A 570 -5.79 9.39 2.10
C SER A 570 -4.67 9.37 1.07
N ARG A 571 -3.96 10.50 0.91
CA ARG A 571 -2.81 10.56 0.02
C ARG A 571 -1.63 9.86 0.66
N ALA A 572 -1.13 10.42 1.76
CA ALA A 572 0.01 9.85 2.44
C ALA A 572 -0.39 8.64 3.29
N THR A 573 0.56 7.70 3.44
CA THR A 573 0.30 6.42 4.12
C THR A 573 1.51 5.94 4.93
N ALA A 574 1.23 5.10 5.94
CA ALA A 574 2.22 4.43 6.78
C ALA A 574 1.80 2.98 7.04
N PRO A 575 2.63 2.11 7.67
CA PRO A 575 2.22 0.75 7.99
C PRO A 575 0.96 0.75 8.89
N GLY A 576 -0.02 -0.10 8.57
CA GLY A 576 -1.30 -0.17 9.30
C GLY A 576 -2.38 0.82 8.83
N HIS A 577 -2.08 1.68 7.85
CA HIS A 577 -3.03 2.71 7.38
C HIS A 577 -4.33 2.16 6.81
N GLY A 578 -4.30 0.99 6.16
CA GLY A 578 -5.50 0.36 5.60
C GLY A 578 -6.50 -0.16 6.65
N HIS A 579 -6.14 -0.18 7.94
CA HIS A 579 -7.10 -0.38 9.03
C HIS A 579 -8.07 0.80 9.17
N TRP A 580 -7.70 1.98 8.65
CA TRP A 580 -8.43 3.22 8.85
C TRP A 580 -8.92 3.87 7.55
N ALA A 581 -8.11 3.80 6.49
CA ALA A 581 -8.33 4.56 5.26
C ALA A 581 -7.86 3.83 3.99
N SER A 582 -8.45 4.24 2.87
CA SER A 582 -8.11 3.86 1.50
C SER A 582 -7.03 4.78 0.94
N HIS A 583 -6.48 4.47 -0.24
CA HIS A 583 -5.42 5.26 -0.88
C HIS A 583 -5.64 5.44 -2.38
N TRP A 584 -5.01 6.44 -2.99
CA TRP A 584 -4.87 6.56 -4.45
C TRP A 584 -3.45 6.98 -4.83
N ASP A 585 -3.01 6.60 -6.04
CA ASP A 585 -1.65 6.81 -6.56
C ASP A 585 -1.20 8.29 -6.72
N GLY A 586 -1.98 9.26 -6.23
CA GLY A 586 -1.69 10.69 -6.26
C GLY A 586 -1.70 11.31 -7.65
N ASP A 587 -0.93 12.38 -7.80
CA ASP A 587 -0.99 13.33 -8.93
C ASP A 587 -0.27 12.81 -10.19
N ILE A 588 -0.66 11.63 -10.65
CA ILE A 588 -0.03 10.96 -11.80
C ILE A 588 -0.27 11.70 -13.11
N VAL A 589 0.66 11.57 -14.04
CA VAL A 589 0.57 12.18 -15.37
C VAL A 589 -0.31 11.33 -16.30
N SER A 590 -1.12 11.98 -17.14
CA SER A 590 -1.93 11.39 -18.21
C SER A 590 -1.08 10.83 -19.35
N ASP A 591 -0.34 9.76 -19.07
CA ASP A 591 0.49 9.04 -20.02
C ASP A 591 0.40 7.51 -19.87
N TRP A 592 0.81 6.77 -20.91
CA TRP A 592 0.76 5.30 -20.93
C TRP A 592 1.67 4.64 -19.89
N SER A 593 2.74 5.31 -19.46
CA SER A 593 3.65 4.77 -18.45
C SER A 593 3.06 4.86 -17.05
N SER A 594 2.33 5.94 -16.72
CA SER A 594 1.54 6.07 -15.49
C SER A 594 0.42 5.03 -15.45
N MET A 595 -0.30 4.84 -16.56
CA MET A 595 -1.34 3.80 -16.65
C MET A 595 -0.75 2.39 -16.39
N ARG A 596 0.41 2.06 -16.97
CA ARG A 596 1.09 0.78 -16.68
C ARG A 596 1.53 0.65 -15.22
N TRP A 597 2.15 1.72 -14.70
CA TRP A 597 2.67 1.72 -13.34
C TRP A 597 1.57 1.55 -12.28
N SER A 598 0.35 2.04 -12.53
CA SER A 598 -0.78 1.86 -11.61
C SER A 598 -0.99 0.40 -11.18
N ILE A 599 -0.74 -0.58 -12.08
CA ILE A 599 -0.87 -2.00 -11.75
C ILE A 599 0.15 -2.37 -10.67
N SER A 600 1.42 -2.02 -10.88
CA SER A 600 2.50 -2.28 -9.93
C SER A 600 2.28 -1.56 -8.60
N SER A 601 1.75 -0.34 -8.61
CA SER A 601 1.41 0.41 -7.40
C SER A 601 0.31 -0.30 -6.60
N ILE A 602 -0.83 -0.59 -7.23
CA ILE A 602 -1.99 -1.21 -6.60
C ILE A 602 -1.65 -2.61 -6.06
N LEU A 603 -0.81 -3.38 -6.77
CA LEU A 603 -0.29 -4.65 -6.27
C LEU A 603 0.53 -4.47 -4.99
N ASN A 604 1.40 -3.47 -4.93
CA ASN A 604 2.18 -3.16 -3.73
C ASN A 604 1.28 -2.75 -2.55
N PHE A 605 0.27 -1.91 -2.78
CA PHE A 605 -0.64 -1.48 -1.72
C PHE A 605 -1.51 -2.62 -1.16
N ASN A 606 -1.83 -3.63 -1.97
CA ASN A 606 -2.41 -4.87 -1.47
C ASN A 606 -1.44 -5.62 -0.53
N LEU A 607 -0.13 -5.65 -0.83
CA LEU A 607 0.86 -6.18 0.11
C LEU A 607 0.94 -5.35 1.40
N PHE A 608 0.82 -4.02 1.29
CA PHE A 608 0.90 -3.08 2.42
C PHE A 608 -0.32 -3.10 3.34
N GLY A 609 -1.37 -3.84 2.98
CA GLY A 609 -2.59 -3.92 3.76
C GLY A 609 -3.54 -2.76 3.50
N ILE A 610 -3.46 -2.14 2.32
CA ILE A 610 -4.38 -1.10 1.85
C ILE A 610 -5.05 -1.59 0.56
N PRO A 611 -5.95 -2.59 0.65
CA PRO A 611 -6.54 -3.22 -0.52
C PRO A 611 -7.52 -2.33 -1.28
N MET A 612 -8.06 -1.27 -0.66
CA MET A 612 -8.91 -0.28 -1.31
C MET A 612 -8.04 0.83 -1.90
N VAL A 613 -7.62 0.65 -3.15
CA VAL A 613 -6.62 1.50 -3.81
C VAL A 613 -6.86 1.59 -5.32
N GLY A 614 -6.49 2.72 -5.91
CA GLY A 614 -6.66 2.97 -7.34
C GLY A 614 -5.79 4.12 -7.82
N ALA A 615 -5.80 4.33 -9.14
CA ALA A 615 -5.21 5.50 -9.78
C ALA A 615 -6.32 6.41 -10.31
N ASP A 616 -6.01 7.69 -10.49
CA ASP A 616 -6.91 8.61 -11.18
C ASP A 616 -7.04 8.17 -12.64
N ILE A 617 -8.20 7.62 -12.97
CA ILE A 617 -8.49 7.06 -14.29
C ILE A 617 -8.39 8.19 -15.32
N CYS A 618 -7.65 7.89 -16.40
CA CYS A 618 -7.22 8.81 -17.46
C CYS A 618 -6.02 9.71 -17.15
N GLY A 619 -5.55 9.71 -15.89
CA GLY A 619 -4.44 10.51 -15.37
C GLY A 619 -4.93 11.82 -14.76
N PHE A 620 -4.16 12.38 -13.81
CA PHE A 620 -4.51 13.63 -13.15
C PHE A 620 -3.90 14.84 -13.88
N ASN A 621 -2.58 14.84 -14.02
CA ASN A 621 -1.81 15.93 -14.62
C ASN A 621 -1.78 15.81 -16.15
N LEU A 622 -1.97 16.95 -16.83
CA LEU A 622 -2.00 17.09 -18.30
C LEU A 622 -3.24 16.46 -18.95
N SER A 623 -3.64 17.01 -20.10
CA SER A 623 -4.80 16.51 -20.84
C SER A 623 -4.54 15.12 -21.41
N THR A 624 -5.43 14.18 -21.11
CA THR A 624 -5.43 12.82 -21.65
C THR A 624 -5.74 12.79 -23.15
N THR A 625 -5.58 11.62 -23.78
CA THR A 625 -6.02 11.38 -25.16
C THR A 625 -7.22 10.43 -25.18
N VAL A 626 -8.02 10.48 -26.26
CA VAL A 626 -9.17 9.57 -26.44
C VAL A 626 -8.74 8.11 -26.31
N GLU A 627 -7.63 7.71 -26.95
CA GLU A 627 -7.15 6.33 -26.88
C GLU A 627 -6.69 5.95 -25.47
N LEU A 628 -5.87 6.79 -24.84
CA LEU A 628 -5.37 6.54 -23.49
C LEU A 628 -6.53 6.42 -22.49
N CYS A 629 -7.46 7.38 -22.50
CA CYS A 629 -8.59 7.38 -21.57
C CYS A 629 -9.56 6.22 -21.85
N THR A 630 -9.72 5.81 -23.11
CA THR A 630 -10.45 4.57 -23.47
C THR A 630 -9.83 3.35 -22.78
N ARG A 631 -8.50 3.17 -22.88
CA ARG A 631 -7.80 2.04 -22.22
C ARG A 631 -7.78 2.16 -20.71
N TRP A 632 -7.67 3.37 -20.20
CA TRP A 632 -7.63 3.58 -18.76
C TRP A 632 -8.99 3.32 -18.12
N HIS A 633 -10.11 3.64 -18.77
CA HIS A 633 -11.43 3.22 -18.27
C HIS A 633 -11.62 1.69 -18.34
N GLN A 634 -11.05 1.03 -19.34
CA GLN A 634 -11.04 -0.43 -19.44
C GLN A 634 -10.27 -1.06 -18.27
N LEU A 635 -9.07 -0.56 -17.96
CA LEU A 635 -8.27 -1.03 -16.83
C LEU A 635 -8.88 -0.62 -15.48
N GLY A 636 -9.20 0.67 -15.32
CA GLY A 636 -9.55 1.29 -14.06
C GLY A 636 -10.88 0.85 -13.47
N ALA A 637 -11.79 0.32 -14.30
CA ALA A 637 -12.98 -0.39 -13.82
C ALA A 637 -12.63 -1.62 -12.95
N PHE A 638 -11.40 -2.14 -13.05
CA PHE A 638 -10.89 -3.28 -12.29
C PHE A 638 -9.86 -2.91 -11.22
N TYR A 639 -9.65 -1.62 -10.94
CA TYR A 639 -9.03 -1.21 -9.67
C TYR A 639 -9.98 -1.51 -8.52
N THR A 640 -9.47 -1.70 -7.31
CA THR A 640 -10.35 -1.92 -6.16
C THR A 640 -11.07 -0.63 -5.76
N PHE A 641 -10.42 0.52 -5.92
CA PHE A 641 -11.02 1.86 -5.92
C PHE A 641 -11.03 2.45 -7.34
N ALA A 642 -12.20 2.79 -7.88
CA ALA A 642 -12.36 3.24 -9.27
C ALA A 642 -12.85 4.70 -9.34
N ARG A 643 -11.92 5.64 -9.48
CA ARG A 643 -12.18 7.09 -9.60
C ARG A 643 -11.60 7.68 -10.87
N ASN A 644 -12.40 8.46 -11.61
CA ASN A 644 -11.87 9.42 -12.58
C ASN A 644 -11.75 10.79 -11.90
N HIS A 645 -10.55 11.37 -11.95
CA HIS A 645 -10.21 12.66 -11.36
C HIS A 645 -9.20 13.36 -12.26
N ASN A 646 -9.22 14.69 -12.30
CA ASN A 646 -8.53 15.51 -13.30
C ASN A 646 -8.01 16.81 -12.67
N ASP A 647 -6.95 17.39 -13.22
CA ASP A 647 -6.44 18.69 -12.78
C ASP A 647 -7.28 19.88 -13.32
N ILE A 648 -7.05 21.06 -12.74
CA ILE A 648 -7.76 22.31 -13.06
C ILE A 648 -7.43 22.92 -14.43
N TYR A 649 -6.25 22.64 -14.97
CA TYR A 649 -5.76 23.17 -16.25
C TYR A 649 -6.01 22.23 -17.43
N SER A 650 -6.41 20.99 -17.16
CA SER A 650 -6.65 19.95 -18.14
C SER A 650 -8.06 19.98 -18.74
N SER A 651 -8.15 19.50 -19.98
CA SER A 651 -9.44 19.32 -20.68
C SER A 651 -10.33 18.34 -19.93
N ASP A 652 -11.65 18.51 -20.03
CA ASP A 652 -12.63 17.59 -19.44
C ASP A 652 -12.37 16.15 -19.90
N GLN A 653 -12.36 15.22 -18.95
CA GLN A 653 -12.06 13.81 -19.19
C GLN A 653 -13.01 12.83 -18.50
N ASP A 654 -14.12 13.33 -17.95
CA ASP A 654 -15.22 12.46 -17.55
C ASP A 654 -15.74 11.66 -18.76
N PRO A 655 -16.33 10.47 -18.54
CA PRO A 655 -16.66 9.55 -19.64
C PRO A 655 -17.46 10.15 -20.80
N ALA A 656 -18.35 11.11 -20.51
CA ALA A 656 -19.19 11.76 -21.51
C ALA A 656 -18.51 12.91 -22.28
N ALA A 657 -17.35 13.42 -21.82
CA ALA A 657 -16.70 14.60 -22.41
C ALA A 657 -15.84 14.28 -23.65
N LEU A 658 -15.14 13.16 -23.67
CA LEU A 658 -14.15 12.82 -24.71
C LEU A 658 -14.71 12.06 -25.92
N GLY A 659 -16.04 12.04 -26.07
CA GLY A 659 -16.74 11.46 -27.22
C GLY A 659 -17.13 9.99 -27.06
N GLY A 660 -17.82 9.46 -28.08
CA GLY A 660 -18.54 8.19 -27.99
C GLY A 660 -17.65 6.95 -27.77
N THR A 661 -16.36 7.00 -28.12
CA THR A 661 -15.44 5.87 -27.90
C THR A 661 -15.12 5.68 -26.42
N VAL A 662 -14.75 6.77 -25.72
CA VAL A 662 -14.47 6.73 -24.28
C VAL A 662 -15.73 6.35 -23.50
N LEU A 663 -16.87 6.97 -23.84
CA LEU A 663 -18.14 6.67 -23.20
C LEU A 663 -18.51 5.18 -23.30
N LYS A 664 -18.41 4.58 -24.51
CA LYS A 664 -18.73 3.16 -24.70
C LYS A 664 -17.82 2.24 -23.88
N ALA A 665 -16.51 2.53 -23.86
CA ALA A 665 -15.55 1.75 -23.11
C ALA A 665 -15.77 1.87 -21.59
N ALA A 666 -16.05 3.08 -21.10
CA ALA A 666 -16.37 3.31 -19.70
C ALA A 666 -17.66 2.61 -19.28
N VAL A 667 -18.75 2.75 -20.05
CA VAL A 667 -20.03 2.10 -19.75
C VAL A 667 -19.89 0.58 -19.78
N SER A 668 -19.19 0.00 -20.76
CA SER A 668 -19.03 -1.46 -20.86
C SER A 668 -18.15 -2.02 -19.75
N SER A 669 -17.01 -1.39 -19.43
CA SER A 669 -16.12 -1.85 -18.36
C SER A 669 -16.75 -1.68 -16.98
N LEU A 670 -17.40 -0.54 -16.72
CA LEU A 670 -18.14 -0.31 -15.48
C LEU A 670 -19.33 -1.27 -15.35
N SER A 671 -20.03 -1.61 -16.44
CA SER A 671 -21.12 -2.59 -16.36
C SER A 671 -20.61 -3.96 -15.86
N VAL A 672 -19.46 -4.42 -16.34
CA VAL A 672 -18.83 -5.66 -15.85
C VAL A 672 -18.42 -5.53 -14.38
N ARG A 673 -17.83 -4.39 -13.99
CA ARG A 673 -17.53 -4.11 -12.57
C ARG A 673 -18.77 -4.24 -11.71
N TYR A 674 -19.87 -3.58 -12.08
CA TYR A 674 -21.10 -3.54 -11.30
C TYR A 674 -21.71 -4.94 -11.16
N VAL A 675 -21.71 -5.75 -12.21
CA VAL A 675 -22.16 -7.15 -12.12
C VAL A 675 -21.34 -7.98 -11.12
N LEU A 676 -20.06 -7.65 -10.92
CA LEU A 676 -19.11 -8.37 -10.06
C LEU A 676 -18.95 -7.82 -8.64
N LEU A 677 -19.72 -6.80 -8.24
CA LEU A 677 -19.51 -6.16 -6.93
C LEU A 677 -19.74 -7.08 -5.74
N LEU A 678 -20.66 -8.05 -5.82
CA LEU A 678 -20.86 -9.03 -4.73
C LEU A 678 -19.61 -9.92 -4.53
N TYR A 679 -18.95 -10.31 -5.61
CA TYR A 679 -17.68 -11.03 -5.55
C TYR A 679 -16.59 -10.13 -4.95
N LEU A 680 -16.43 -8.91 -5.46
CA LEU A 680 -15.43 -7.96 -4.97
C LEU A 680 -15.63 -7.64 -3.47
N TYR A 681 -16.87 -7.43 -3.04
CA TYR A 681 -17.21 -7.19 -1.64
C TYR A 681 -16.91 -8.40 -0.74
N THR A 682 -17.14 -9.61 -1.25
CA THR A 682 -16.75 -10.85 -0.55
C THR A 682 -15.23 -10.97 -0.42
N LEU A 683 -14.45 -10.54 -1.42
CA LEU A 683 -12.98 -10.48 -1.30
C LEU A 683 -12.56 -9.50 -0.19
N PHE A 684 -13.18 -8.32 -0.12
CA PHE A 684 -12.93 -7.37 0.95
C PHE A 684 -13.29 -7.92 2.33
N TYR A 685 -14.39 -8.66 2.46
CA TYR A 685 -14.72 -9.37 3.70
C TYR A 685 -13.63 -10.36 4.10
N ASN A 686 -13.19 -11.20 3.16
CA ASN A 686 -12.15 -12.20 3.43
C ASN A 686 -10.85 -11.56 3.91
N VAL A 687 -10.45 -10.43 3.29
CA VAL A 687 -9.27 -9.66 3.69
C VAL A 687 -9.47 -8.93 5.02
N HIS A 688 -10.65 -8.37 5.27
CA HIS A 688 -10.99 -7.76 6.55
C HIS A 688 -10.93 -8.76 7.72
N GLN A 689 -11.26 -10.04 7.47
CA GLN A 689 -11.22 -11.09 8.49
C GLN A 689 -9.85 -11.73 8.67
N ASN A 690 -9.08 -11.89 7.59
CA ASN A 690 -7.88 -12.73 7.61
C ASN A 690 -6.59 -12.03 7.15
N GLY A 691 -6.69 -10.78 6.68
CA GLY A 691 -5.64 -10.13 5.91
C GLY A 691 -5.49 -10.76 4.52
N GLY A 692 -4.42 -10.40 3.82
CA GLY A 692 -4.17 -10.87 2.45
C GLY A 692 -4.57 -9.83 1.41
N THR A 693 -4.81 -10.28 0.19
CA THR A 693 -4.89 -9.40 -0.98
C THR A 693 -6.26 -9.49 -1.68
N VAL A 694 -6.84 -8.36 -2.08
CA VAL A 694 -8.03 -8.36 -2.95
C VAL A 694 -7.57 -8.48 -4.41
N LEU A 695 -6.65 -7.60 -4.80
CA LEU A 695 -5.98 -7.62 -6.09
C LEU A 695 -4.58 -8.17 -5.89
N ARG A 696 -4.21 -9.22 -6.62
CA ARG A 696 -2.99 -9.99 -6.37
C ARG A 696 -2.22 -10.36 -7.63
N PRO A 697 -0.88 -10.49 -7.54
CA PRO A 697 -0.07 -10.91 -8.68
C PRO A 697 -0.32 -12.40 -8.95
N MET A 698 -0.18 -12.83 -10.20
CA MET A 698 -0.56 -14.18 -10.61
C MET A 698 0.18 -15.27 -9.82
N PHE A 699 1.44 -15.05 -9.44
CA PHE A 699 2.22 -16.06 -8.71
C PHE A 699 1.69 -16.41 -7.31
N PHE A 700 0.77 -15.61 -6.75
CA PHE A 700 0.08 -15.98 -5.50
C PHE A 700 -0.81 -17.21 -5.71
N GLU A 701 -1.39 -17.35 -6.90
CA GLU A 701 -2.28 -18.44 -7.28
C GLU A 701 -1.57 -19.54 -8.07
N PHE A 702 -0.47 -19.20 -8.74
CA PHE A 702 0.30 -20.08 -9.61
C PHE A 702 1.79 -20.11 -9.21
N PRO A 703 2.14 -20.43 -7.95
CA PRO A 703 3.52 -20.36 -7.48
C PRO A 703 4.44 -21.38 -8.17
N ASP A 704 3.91 -22.42 -8.80
CA ASP A 704 4.70 -23.39 -9.57
C ASP A 704 5.15 -22.87 -10.94
N ASP A 705 4.52 -21.82 -11.44
CA ASP A 705 4.84 -21.24 -12.74
C ASP A 705 5.72 -20.01 -12.57
N LYS A 706 7.04 -20.19 -12.76
CA LYS A 706 8.02 -19.11 -12.62
C LYS A 706 7.79 -17.94 -13.60
N HIS A 707 7.10 -18.13 -14.73
CA HIS A 707 6.77 -17.01 -15.63
C HIS A 707 5.87 -15.99 -14.94
N SER A 708 4.99 -16.44 -14.04
CA SER A 708 4.09 -15.57 -13.30
C SER A 708 4.79 -14.61 -12.33
N TYR A 709 6.07 -14.85 -12.02
CA TYR A 709 6.87 -14.02 -11.09
C TYR A 709 7.32 -12.72 -11.76
N GLU A 710 7.36 -12.68 -13.10
CA GLU A 710 7.81 -11.53 -13.89
C GLU A 710 6.64 -10.74 -14.49
N ILE A 711 5.41 -11.25 -14.40
CA ILE A 711 4.25 -10.63 -15.01
C ILE A 711 3.66 -9.57 -14.07
N GLU A 712 3.77 -8.32 -14.50
CA GLU A 712 3.16 -7.15 -13.86
C GLU A 712 2.14 -6.43 -14.76
N THR A 713 1.86 -7.00 -15.94
CA THR A 713 0.89 -6.46 -16.91
C THR A 713 -0.51 -7.07 -16.78
N GLN A 714 -0.68 -8.03 -15.87
CA GLN A 714 -1.94 -8.71 -15.59
C GLN A 714 -2.03 -9.00 -14.09
N PHE A 715 -3.24 -9.10 -13.57
CA PHE A 715 -3.47 -9.35 -12.14
C PHE A 715 -4.74 -10.16 -11.91
N MET A 716 -4.86 -10.72 -10.72
CA MET A 716 -6.05 -11.46 -10.29
C MET A 716 -6.89 -10.62 -9.32
N TRP A 717 -8.21 -10.70 -9.42
CA TRP A 717 -9.12 -10.42 -8.31
C TRP A 717 -9.41 -11.72 -7.57
N GLY A 718 -8.91 -11.82 -6.34
CA GLY A 718 -8.93 -13.06 -5.57
C GLY A 718 -8.23 -14.19 -6.31
N ASP A 719 -8.79 -15.38 -6.25
CA ASP A 719 -8.27 -16.59 -6.91
C ASP A 719 -8.96 -16.92 -8.25
N SER A 720 -10.03 -16.19 -8.58
CA SER A 720 -11.04 -16.62 -9.58
C SER A 720 -11.09 -15.77 -10.86
N ILE A 721 -10.63 -14.52 -10.87
CA ILE A 721 -10.77 -13.63 -12.03
C ILE A 721 -9.41 -13.05 -12.42
N LEU A 722 -8.97 -13.28 -13.66
CA LEU A 722 -7.78 -12.70 -14.26
C LEU A 722 -8.16 -11.50 -15.14
N ILE A 723 -7.43 -10.39 -14.99
CA ILE A 723 -7.58 -9.18 -15.78
C ILE A 723 -6.25 -8.90 -16.50
N ALA A 724 -6.31 -8.76 -17.83
CA ALA A 724 -5.14 -8.65 -18.71
C ALA A 724 -5.28 -7.49 -19.72
N PRO A 725 -5.26 -6.23 -19.26
CA PRO A 725 -5.59 -5.05 -20.07
C PRO A 725 -4.62 -4.80 -21.24
N ILE A 726 -5.06 -3.97 -22.20
CA ILE A 726 -4.19 -3.38 -23.22
C ILE A 726 -3.47 -2.16 -22.62
N LEU A 727 -2.14 -2.12 -22.73
CA LEU A 727 -1.28 -1.22 -21.96
C LEU A 727 -0.35 -0.33 -22.80
N TYR A 728 -0.45 -0.42 -24.13
CA TYR A 728 0.39 0.33 -25.07
C TYR A 728 -0.47 0.94 -26.19
N PRO A 729 -0.05 2.08 -26.76
CA PRO A 729 -0.78 2.74 -27.85
C PRO A 729 -0.78 1.92 -29.13
N ASN A 730 -1.79 2.15 -29.96
CA ASN A 730 -2.00 1.59 -31.30
C ASN A 730 -2.04 0.06 -31.34
N GLN A 731 -2.44 -0.59 -30.24
CA GLN A 731 -2.60 -2.05 -30.20
C GLN A 731 -4.02 -2.46 -30.60
N THR A 732 -4.12 -3.28 -31.64
CA THR A 732 -5.38 -3.95 -32.07
C THR A 732 -5.46 -5.41 -31.61
N GLU A 733 -4.41 -5.91 -30.96
CA GLU A 733 -4.35 -7.21 -30.31
C GLU A 733 -3.37 -7.15 -29.15
N HIS A 734 -3.53 -8.02 -28.16
CA HIS A 734 -2.60 -8.13 -27.04
C HIS A 734 -2.29 -9.59 -26.69
N LYS A 735 -1.07 -9.81 -26.21
CA LYS A 735 -0.62 -11.11 -25.73
C LYS A 735 -1.00 -11.28 -24.27
N VAL A 736 -1.86 -12.25 -24.00
CA VAL A 736 -2.32 -12.60 -22.66
C VAL A 736 -1.67 -13.90 -22.22
N TYR A 737 -0.99 -13.91 -21.08
CA TYR A 737 -0.52 -15.16 -20.48
C TYR A 737 -1.66 -15.79 -19.68
N LEU A 738 -2.06 -17.01 -20.03
CA LEU A 738 -3.00 -17.80 -19.24
C LEU A 738 -2.25 -18.95 -18.58
N PRO A 739 -2.19 -19.02 -17.24
CA PRO A 739 -1.66 -20.18 -16.54
C PRO A 739 -2.39 -21.47 -16.90
N LYS A 740 -1.76 -22.62 -16.64
CA LYS A 740 -2.36 -23.93 -16.91
C LYS A 740 -3.72 -24.07 -16.22
N GLY A 741 -4.75 -24.42 -16.98
CA GLY A 741 -6.10 -24.57 -16.46
C GLY A 741 -7.18 -24.23 -17.48
N THR A 742 -8.42 -24.23 -17.00
CA THR A 742 -9.60 -23.80 -17.75
C THR A 742 -9.87 -22.33 -17.48
N TRP A 743 -10.13 -21.56 -18.53
CA TRP A 743 -10.45 -20.13 -18.43
C TRP A 743 -11.67 -19.82 -19.29
N LEU A 744 -12.71 -19.27 -18.67
CA LEU A 744 -13.89 -18.75 -19.36
C LEU A 744 -13.67 -17.26 -19.62
N LYS A 745 -13.65 -16.85 -20.88
CA LYS A 745 -13.59 -15.44 -21.26
C LYS A 745 -14.98 -14.80 -21.14
N THR A 746 -15.04 -13.49 -20.98
CA THR A 746 -16.30 -12.70 -20.92
C THR A 746 -17.25 -12.87 -22.11
N ASP A 747 -16.74 -13.25 -23.28
CA ASP A 747 -17.55 -13.60 -24.46
C ASP A 747 -18.00 -15.08 -24.46
N GLN A 748 -17.90 -15.73 -23.30
CA GLN A 748 -18.27 -17.12 -23.03
C GLN A 748 -17.41 -18.17 -23.75
N LEU A 749 -16.29 -17.76 -24.35
CA LEU A 749 -15.32 -18.70 -24.92
C LEU A 749 -14.54 -19.42 -23.80
N ILE A 750 -14.55 -20.76 -23.85
CA ILE A 750 -13.75 -21.59 -22.94
C ILE A 750 -12.37 -21.86 -23.57
N ILE A 751 -11.33 -21.53 -22.83
CA ILE A 751 -9.93 -21.71 -23.20
C ILE A 751 -9.29 -22.73 -22.27
N LYS A 752 -8.64 -23.75 -22.85
CA LYS A 752 -7.84 -24.75 -22.11
C LYS A 752 -6.37 -24.42 -22.30
N SER A 753 -5.76 -23.81 -21.29
CA SER A 753 -4.35 -23.40 -21.33
C SER A 753 -3.42 -24.47 -20.74
N GLN A 754 -2.22 -24.61 -21.31
CA GLN A 754 -1.11 -25.37 -20.71
C GLN A 754 -0.06 -24.48 -20.05
N GLY A 755 -0.35 -23.19 -19.86
CA GLY A 755 0.61 -22.18 -19.39
C GLY A 755 1.32 -21.51 -20.56
N GLN A 756 0.59 -20.74 -21.36
CA GLN A 756 1.13 -20.09 -22.55
C GLN A 756 0.48 -18.73 -22.84
N TYR A 757 1.09 -18.00 -23.78
CA TYR A 757 0.51 -16.76 -24.31
C TYR A 757 -0.55 -17.04 -25.39
N PHE A 758 -1.62 -16.26 -25.36
CA PHE A 758 -2.68 -16.20 -26.36
C PHE A 758 -2.75 -14.80 -26.95
N THR A 759 -3.00 -14.69 -28.25
CA THR A 759 -3.25 -13.39 -28.90
C THR A 759 -4.76 -13.12 -28.88
N ILE A 760 -5.16 -12.06 -28.17
CA ILE A 760 -6.55 -11.65 -28.05
C ILE A 760 -6.78 -10.40 -28.88
N GLN A 761 -7.69 -10.50 -29.84
CA GLN A 761 -8.09 -9.39 -30.71
C GLN A 761 -8.81 -8.34 -29.90
N ASP A 762 -8.39 -7.08 -30.04
CA ASP A 762 -8.99 -5.95 -29.37
C ASP A 762 -10.42 -5.68 -29.85
N ARG A 763 -11.25 -5.28 -28.91
CA ARG A 763 -12.61 -4.79 -29.13
C ARG A 763 -12.80 -3.61 -28.19
N LEU A 764 -12.54 -2.40 -28.68
CA LEU A 764 -12.61 -1.16 -27.89
C LEU A 764 -13.93 -1.01 -27.10
N ASP A 765 -15.02 -1.56 -27.62
CA ASP A 765 -16.37 -1.50 -27.07
C ASP A 765 -16.77 -2.71 -26.20
N LEU A 766 -15.95 -3.76 -26.12
CA LEU A 766 -16.23 -4.98 -25.35
C LEU A 766 -15.09 -5.31 -24.39
N VAL A 767 -15.44 -5.67 -23.16
CA VAL A 767 -14.48 -6.23 -22.21
C VAL A 767 -14.10 -7.63 -22.68
N ASN A 768 -12.94 -7.79 -23.30
CA ASN A 768 -12.41 -9.06 -23.83
C ASN A 768 -11.12 -9.53 -23.13
N TYR A 769 -10.68 -8.79 -22.11
CA TYR A 769 -9.44 -8.98 -21.37
C TYR A 769 -9.68 -9.49 -19.93
N VAL A 770 -10.88 -10.01 -19.65
CA VAL A 770 -11.26 -10.59 -18.36
C VAL A 770 -11.56 -12.07 -18.54
N PHE A 771 -10.97 -12.89 -17.68
CA PHE A 771 -11.04 -14.34 -17.75
C PHE A 771 -11.38 -14.90 -16.37
N PHE A 772 -12.42 -15.73 -16.30
CA PHE A 772 -12.85 -16.42 -15.11
C PHE A 772 -12.20 -17.80 -15.06
N ARG A 773 -11.54 -18.12 -13.95
CA ARG A 773 -10.81 -19.37 -13.75
C ARG A 773 -11.79 -20.52 -13.51
N GLY A 774 -11.55 -21.67 -14.14
CA GLY A 774 -12.23 -22.92 -13.78
C GLY A 774 -11.92 -23.31 -12.34
N GLY A 775 -12.90 -23.91 -11.67
CA GLY A 775 -12.85 -24.20 -10.25
C GLY A 775 -13.53 -23.12 -9.39
N SER A 776 -14.17 -22.13 -10.01
CA SER A 776 -14.72 -20.96 -9.32
C SER A 776 -16.25 -20.91 -9.39
N ILE A 777 -16.87 -20.45 -8.31
CA ILE A 777 -18.29 -20.08 -8.23
C ILE A 777 -18.37 -18.60 -7.87
N ILE A 778 -18.92 -17.79 -8.76
CA ILE A 778 -18.88 -16.32 -8.67
C ILE A 778 -20.31 -15.79 -8.57
N PRO A 779 -20.67 -15.06 -7.49
CA PRO A 779 -21.96 -14.39 -7.39
C PRO A 779 -21.99 -13.15 -8.31
N LEU A 780 -23.06 -13.03 -9.07
CA LEU A 780 -23.27 -11.94 -10.02
C LEU A 780 -24.55 -11.18 -9.68
N GLN A 781 -24.47 -9.87 -9.51
CA GLN A 781 -25.68 -9.05 -9.37
C GLN A 781 -26.22 -8.60 -10.73
N HIS A 782 -27.51 -8.28 -10.77
CA HIS A 782 -28.08 -7.59 -11.93
C HIS A 782 -27.41 -6.23 -12.13
N LEU A 783 -27.26 -5.84 -13.40
CA LEU A 783 -26.68 -4.57 -13.78
C LEU A 783 -27.63 -3.42 -13.39
N GLU A 784 -27.14 -2.51 -12.57
CA GLU A 784 -27.85 -1.31 -12.12
C GLU A 784 -26.99 -0.06 -12.33
N LYS A 785 -27.62 1.12 -12.25
CA LYS A 785 -26.93 2.41 -12.47
C LYS A 785 -26.08 2.87 -11.28
N ASN A 786 -26.36 2.36 -10.09
CA ASN A 786 -25.62 2.61 -8.85
C ASN A 786 -25.88 1.46 -7.86
N THR A 787 -25.24 1.48 -6.69
CA THR A 787 -25.34 0.38 -5.71
C THR A 787 -26.61 0.40 -4.85
N LYS A 788 -27.51 1.38 -5.01
CA LYS A 788 -28.68 1.61 -4.13
C LYS A 788 -29.55 0.37 -3.91
N LEU A 789 -29.78 -0.41 -4.97
CA LEU A 789 -30.73 -1.52 -4.96
C LEU A 789 -30.10 -2.88 -4.61
N MET A 790 -28.81 -2.91 -4.25
CA MET A 790 -28.05 -4.16 -4.05
C MET A 790 -28.73 -5.14 -3.07
N ASN A 791 -29.20 -4.66 -1.92
CA ASN A 791 -29.83 -5.52 -0.89
C ASN A 791 -31.25 -5.99 -1.24
N SER A 792 -31.79 -5.59 -2.39
CA SER A 792 -33.19 -5.80 -2.78
C SER A 792 -33.38 -6.56 -4.08
N ILE A 793 -32.30 -6.81 -4.81
CA ILE A 793 -32.35 -7.47 -6.12
C ILE A 793 -31.72 -8.86 -6.02
N ASP A 794 -32.36 -9.84 -6.66
CA ASP A 794 -31.84 -11.20 -6.79
C ASP A 794 -30.45 -11.21 -7.45
N PHE A 795 -29.67 -12.27 -7.23
CA PHE A 795 -28.34 -12.40 -7.84
C PHE A 795 -28.17 -13.79 -8.44
N GLY A 796 -27.37 -13.91 -9.50
CA GLY A 796 -27.04 -15.17 -10.13
C GLY A 796 -25.76 -15.80 -9.60
N LEU A 797 -25.53 -17.06 -9.96
CA LEU A 797 -24.26 -17.76 -9.74
C LEU A 797 -23.67 -18.21 -11.07
N PHE A 798 -22.41 -17.86 -11.33
CA PHE A 798 -21.59 -18.46 -12.38
C PHE A 798 -20.74 -19.57 -11.79
N VAL A 799 -21.02 -20.81 -12.17
CA VAL A 799 -20.29 -22.01 -11.75
C VAL A 799 -19.43 -22.48 -12.91
N ILE A 800 -18.10 -22.39 -12.78
CA ILE A 800 -17.17 -22.75 -13.84
C ILE A 800 -16.41 -23.98 -13.39
N LEU A 801 -16.78 -25.15 -13.89
CA LEU A 801 -16.20 -26.41 -13.43
C LEU A 801 -14.75 -26.56 -13.93
N ASP A 802 -13.82 -26.86 -13.03
CA ASP A 802 -12.51 -27.42 -13.39
C ASP A 802 -12.59 -28.94 -13.40
N ARG A 803 -11.95 -29.58 -14.39
CA ARG A 803 -11.96 -31.04 -14.54
C ARG A 803 -10.54 -31.56 -14.33
N GLN A 804 -10.25 -31.98 -13.10
CA GLN A 804 -9.00 -32.67 -12.76
C GLN A 804 -9.29 -34.15 -12.51
N ASN A 805 -8.51 -35.04 -13.15
CA ASN A 805 -8.55 -36.50 -12.95
C ASN A 805 -9.99 -37.10 -12.94
N SER A 806 -10.79 -36.74 -13.93
CA SER A 806 -12.18 -37.21 -14.15
C SER A 806 -13.26 -36.68 -13.19
N SER A 807 -12.91 -35.93 -12.15
CA SER A 807 -13.88 -35.22 -11.29
C SER A 807 -13.99 -33.74 -11.68
N ALA A 808 -15.22 -33.24 -11.75
CA ALA A 808 -15.50 -31.81 -11.94
C ALA A 808 -15.62 -31.13 -10.57
N TYR A 809 -15.04 -29.95 -10.39
CA TYR A 809 -15.07 -29.21 -9.12
C TYR A 809 -15.18 -27.70 -9.35
N ALA A 810 -15.89 -27.01 -8.47
CA ALA A 810 -15.80 -25.57 -8.30
C ALA A 810 -16.15 -25.16 -6.86
N LYS A 811 -15.64 -24.01 -6.39
CA LYS A 811 -15.98 -23.45 -5.09
C LYS A 811 -16.14 -21.94 -5.13
N GLY A 812 -16.87 -21.40 -4.18
CA GLY A 812 -17.01 -19.97 -3.99
C GLY A 812 -17.65 -19.63 -2.66
N SER A 813 -17.81 -18.34 -2.41
CA SER A 813 -18.48 -17.84 -1.21
C SER A 813 -19.20 -16.54 -1.52
N LEU A 814 -20.09 -16.14 -0.60
CA LEU A 814 -20.79 -14.87 -0.65
C LEU A 814 -20.92 -14.29 0.75
N TYR A 815 -20.51 -13.04 0.89
CA TYR A 815 -20.77 -12.19 2.04
C TYR A 815 -21.86 -11.16 1.74
N LEU A 816 -22.83 -11.00 2.64
CA LEU A 816 -23.86 -9.95 2.57
C LEU A 816 -24.03 -9.30 3.94
N ASP A 817 -24.16 -7.98 3.97
CA ASP A 817 -24.57 -7.20 5.14
C ASP A 817 -25.44 -6.03 4.67
N SER A 818 -25.67 -5.01 5.52
CA SER A 818 -26.41 -3.83 5.08
C SER A 818 -25.69 -2.97 4.03
N GLY A 819 -24.38 -3.17 3.83
CA GLY A 819 -23.51 -2.37 2.98
C GLY A 819 -22.93 -1.11 3.62
N ASP A 820 -23.47 -0.60 4.74
CA ASP A 820 -23.07 0.71 5.30
C ASP A 820 -23.07 0.77 6.84
N SER A 821 -23.53 -0.29 7.52
CA SER A 821 -23.55 -0.35 8.98
C SER A 821 -22.14 -0.42 9.59
N LEU A 822 -22.01 0.17 10.78
CA LEU A 822 -20.82 0.04 11.62
C LEU A 822 -20.61 -1.41 12.10
N ASP A 823 -19.40 -1.91 11.95
CA ASP A 823 -18.91 -3.20 12.48
C ASP A 823 -19.89 -4.40 12.35
N PRO A 824 -20.48 -4.68 11.17
CA PRO A 824 -21.52 -5.70 11.08
C PRO A 824 -20.98 -7.10 11.38
N VAL A 825 -19.72 -7.38 11.05
CA VAL A 825 -19.11 -8.67 11.37
C VAL A 825 -19.01 -8.86 12.88
N LYS A 826 -18.47 -7.87 13.60
CA LYS A 826 -18.36 -7.88 15.06
C LYS A 826 -19.73 -7.98 15.75
N ASN A 827 -20.75 -7.35 15.16
CA ASN A 827 -22.13 -7.35 15.66
C ASN A 827 -22.95 -8.56 15.19
N GLY A 828 -22.38 -9.47 14.38
CA GLY A 828 -23.08 -10.62 13.81
C GLY A 828 -24.18 -10.27 12.80
N GLN A 829 -24.20 -9.06 12.24
CA GLN A 829 -25.23 -8.51 11.35
C GLN A 829 -24.90 -8.72 9.87
N TYR A 830 -24.52 -9.93 9.50
CA TYR A 830 -24.17 -10.31 8.13
C TYR A 830 -24.72 -11.71 7.81
N ASN A 831 -24.66 -12.11 6.55
CA ASN A 831 -24.84 -13.49 6.10
C ASN A 831 -23.57 -13.95 5.40
N PHE A 832 -23.23 -15.22 5.55
CA PHE A 832 -22.11 -15.84 4.83
C PHE A 832 -22.51 -17.21 4.30
N TYR A 833 -22.24 -17.43 3.02
CA TYR A 833 -22.58 -18.67 2.31
C TYR A 833 -21.33 -19.25 1.66
N ASN A 834 -21.24 -20.57 1.68
CA ASN A 834 -20.29 -21.34 0.89
C ASN A 834 -21.00 -22.07 -0.23
N PHE A 835 -20.34 -22.13 -1.38
CA PHE A 835 -20.78 -22.86 -2.55
C PHE A 835 -19.73 -23.90 -2.91
N GLU A 836 -20.16 -25.13 -3.17
CA GLU A 836 -19.30 -26.21 -3.64
C GLU A 836 -19.99 -26.99 -4.74
N ALA A 837 -19.38 -27.07 -5.92
CA ALA A 837 -19.79 -27.96 -6.98
C ALA A 837 -18.83 -29.15 -7.06
N LYS A 838 -19.38 -30.37 -7.13
CA LYS A 838 -18.60 -31.60 -7.31
C LYS A 838 -19.34 -32.60 -8.18
N ASN A 839 -18.65 -33.10 -9.21
CA ASN A 839 -19.19 -33.95 -10.27
C ASN A 839 -20.39 -33.29 -10.97
N ASN A 840 -21.61 -33.58 -10.51
CA ASN A 840 -22.87 -33.08 -11.07
C ASN A 840 -23.77 -32.49 -9.97
N THR A 841 -23.17 -32.09 -8.85
CA THR A 841 -23.89 -31.54 -7.71
C THR A 841 -23.38 -30.15 -7.39
N LEU A 842 -24.26 -29.24 -6.97
CA LEU A 842 -23.96 -27.93 -6.42
C LEU A 842 -24.60 -27.83 -5.04
N LEU A 843 -23.76 -27.72 -4.01
CA LEU A 843 -24.14 -27.48 -2.64
C LEU A 843 -24.07 -25.98 -2.34
N ILE A 844 -25.14 -25.45 -1.78
CA ILE A 844 -25.26 -24.07 -1.29
C ILE A 844 -25.58 -24.14 0.19
N GLN A 845 -24.67 -23.65 1.03
CA GLN A 845 -24.80 -23.75 2.48
C GLN A 845 -24.52 -22.42 3.17
N SER A 846 -25.42 -21.98 4.05
CA SER A 846 -25.15 -20.84 4.93
C SER A 846 -24.28 -21.27 6.11
N GLU A 847 -23.23 -20.51 6.41
CA GLU A 847 -22.46 -20.63 7.65
C GLU A 847 -22.99 -19.71 8.75
N TRP A 848 -23.41 -18.51 8.36
CA TRP A 848 -23.93 -17.50 9.28
C TRP A 848 -25.12 -16.76 8.66
N LEU A 849 -26.17 -16.52 9.45
CA LEU A 849 -27.40 -15.84 9.03
C LEU A 849 -27.85 -14.84 10.09
N GLY A 850 -27.30 -13.63 10.04
CA GLY A 850 -27.62 -12.53 10.95
C GLY A 850 -28.12 -11.26 10.27
N HIS A 851 -28.11 -11.20 8.94
CA HIS A 851 -28.66 -10.12 8.13
C HIS A 851 -29.98 -10.49 7.48
N LYS A 852 -30.96 -9.58 7.52
CA LYS A 852 -32.27 -9.77 6.89
C LYS A 852 -32.22 -9.35 5.43
N THR A 853 -32.50 -10.28 4.53
CA THR A 853 -32.63 -10.06 3.09
C THR A 853 -33.88 -10.78 2.56
N LEU A 854 -34.39 -10.36 1.40
CA LEU A 854 -35.45 -11.04 0.65
C LEU A 854 -34.96 -11.54 -0.72
N GLN A 855 -33.64 -11.51 -0.94
CA GLN A 855 -33.03 -11.89 -2.20
C GLN A 855 -33.10 -13.40 -2.42
N ASN A 856 -33.11 -13.77 -3.70
CA ASN A 856 -33.03 -15.13 -4.17
C ASN A 856 -31.78 -15.30 -5.04
N ILE A 857 -31.33 -16.54 -5.15
CA ILE A 857 -30.42 -16.93 -6.22
C ILE A 857 -31.25 -17.15 -7.49
N ASP A 858 -30.95 -16.38 -8.53
CA ASP A 858 -31.51 -16.47 -9.88
C ASP A 858 -30.71 -15.66 -10.92
N PRO A 859 -30.24 -16.25 -12.03
CA PRO A 859 -30.18 -17.69 -12.37
C PRO A 859 -28.88 -18.35 -11.91
N ILE A 860 -28.81 -19.68 -12.01
CA ILE A 860 -27.55 -20.43 -11.91
C ILE A 860 -27.11 -20.82 -13.32
N ILE A 861 -25.87 -20.46 -13.69
CA ILE A 861 -25.26 -20.83 -14.97
C ILE A 861 -24.02 -21.68 -14.70
N ILE A 862 -24.00 -22.89 -15.25
CA ILE A 862 -22.94 -23.88 -15.05
C ILE A 862 -22.20 -24.12 -16.36
N PHE A 863 -20.90 -23.83 -16.40
CA PHE A 863 -20.03 -24.06 -17.55
C PHE A 863 -19.26 -25.38 -17.41
N GLU A 864 -18.80 -25.92 -18.54
CA GLU A 864 -18.10 -27.22 -18.64
C GLU A 864 -18.96 -28.44 -18.24
N VAL A 865 -20.27 -28.33 -18.50
CA VAL A 865 -21.22 -29.45 -18.48
C VAL A 865 -21.12 -30.15 -19.84
N LEU A 866 -20.59 -31.38 -19.88
CA LEU A 866 -20.21 -32.04 -21.15
C LEU A 866 -21.39 -32.64 -21.92
N GLU A 867 -22.45 -33.01 -21.20
CA GLU A 867 -23.63 -33.68 -21.73
C GLU A 867 -24.88 -32.98 -21.21
N GLU A 868 -25.93 -32.97 -22.03
CA GLU A 868 -27.21 -32.36 -21.64
C GLU A 868 -27.85 -33.14 -20.47
N PRO A 869 -28.17 -32.46 -19.36
CA PRO A 869 -28.91 -33.08 -18.26
C PRO A 869 -30.25 -33.65 -18.69
N ILE A 870 -30.65 -34.78 -18.11
CA ILE A 870 -32.01 -35.34 -18.32
C ILE A 870 -33.02 -34.61 -17.42
N SER A 871 -32.61 -34.24 -16.21
CA SER A 871 -33.45 -33.62 -15.18
C SER A 871 -32.58 -32.82 -14.23
N ILE A 872 -33.15 -31.79 -13.61
CA ILE A 872 -32.51 -31.06 -12.51
C ILE A 872 -33.33 -31.24 -11.23
N ARG A 873 -32.66 -31.57 -10.13
CA ARG A 873 -33.29 -31.77 -8.81
C ARG A 873 -32.75 -30.75 -7.83
N VAL A 874 -33.63 -30.22 -6.98
CA VAL A 874 -33.24 -29.43 -5.80
C VAL A 874 -33.70 -30.19 -4.56
N ASN A 875 -32.76 -30.59 -3.70
CA ASN A 875 -33.02 -31.43 -2.52
C ASN A 875 -33.83 -32.69 -2.86
N GLY A 876 -33.52 -33.32 -4.00
CA GLY A 876 -34.22 -34.50 -4.52
C GLY A 876 -35.57 -34.23 -5.21
N ASN A 877 -36.03 -32.98 -5.30
CA ASN A 877 -37.32 -32.62 -5.92
C ASN A 877 -37.13 -31.95 -7.29
N GLU A 878 -37.67 -32.58 -8.34
CA GLU A 878 -37.63 -32.08 -9.73
C GLU A 878 -38.62 -30.93 -10.00
N SER A 879 -39.68 -30.79 -9.18
CA SER A 879 -40.74 -29.80 -9.43
C SER A 879 -40.36 -28.36 -9.06
N ILE A 880 -39.24 -28.16 -8.36
CA ILE A 880 -38.77 -26.83 -7.93
C ILE A 880 -38.26 -26.02 -9.13
N ILE A 881 -37.61 -26.69 -10.09
CA ILE A 881 -37.09 -26.06 -11.31
C ILE A 881 -38.09 -26.26 -12.44
N LYS A 882 -38.68 -25.17 -12.93
CA LYS A 882 -39.75 -25.23 -13.95
C LYS A 882 -39.24 -25.45 -15.39
N GLY A 883 -37.93 -25.51 -15.59
CA GLY A 883 -37.26 -25.76 -16.86
C GLY A 883 -35.78 -25.36 -16.80
N PHE A 884 -34.96 -25.83 -17.75
CA PHE A 884 -33.56 -25.44 -17.93
C PHE A 884 -33.22 -25.43 -19.43
N SER A 885 -32.12 -24.80 -19.80
CA SER A 885 -31.63 -24.84 -21.19
C SER A 885 -30.14 -25.18 -21.23
N TYR A 886 -29.76 -26.05 -22.14
CA TYR A 886 -28.37 -26.46 -22.36
C TYR A 886 -27.86 -25.97 -23.71
N ASN A 887 -26.72 -25.28 -23.72
CA ASN A 887 -26.02 -24.90 -24.93
C ASN A 887 -24.88 -25.89 -25.20
N LYS A 888 -25.07 -26.75 -26.21
CA LYS A 888 -24.09 -27.78 -26.59
C LYS A 888 -22.76 -27.22 -27.10
N ASN A 889 -22.76 -26.05 -27.73
CA ASN A 889 -21.55 -25.45 -28.29
C ASN A 889 -20.68 -24.83 -27.18
N GLU A 890 -21.32 -24.16 -26.23
CA GLU A 890 -20.66 -23.53 -25.07
C GLU A 890 -20.46 -24.49 -23.90
N LYS A 891 -21.10 -25.67 -23.94
CA LYS A 891 -21.13 -26.64 -22.83
C LYS A 891 -21.61 -25.99 -21.53
N SER A 892 -22.66 -25.19 -21.65
CA SER A 892 -23.22 -24.39 -20.57
C SER A 892 -24.67 -24.79 -20.28
N LEU A 893 -25.00 -24.87 -19.00
CA LEU A 893 -26.34 -25.17 -18.48
C LEU A 893 -26.89 -23.93 -17.78
N TYR A 894 -28.01 -23.43 -18.26
CA TYR A 894 -28.75 -22.32 -17.66
C TYR A 894 -29.93 -22.86 -16.87
N VAL A 895 -29.96 -22.56 -15.58
CA VAL A 895 -30.99 -23.00 -14.63
C VAL A 895 -31.68 -21.76 -14.06
N PRO A 896 -32.88 -21.39 -14.54
CA PRO A 896 -33.69 -20.37 -13.88
C PRO A 896 -34.10 -20.90 -12.50
N THR A 897 -33.84 -20.10 -11.48
CA THR A 897 -34.08 -20.48 -10.08
C THR A 897 -34.89 -19.38 -9.40
N LYS A 898 -35.30 -19.59 -8.16
CA LYS A 898 -35.74 -18.54 -7.23
C LYS A 898 -35.51 -19.10 -5.84
N LEU A 899 -34.26 -19.48 -5.57
CA LEU A 899 -33.91 -20.14 -4.31
C LEU A 899 -33.72 -19.05 -3.25
N PRO A 900 -34.59 -18.95 -2.24
CA PRO A 900 -34.49 -17.89 -1.24
C PRO A 900 -33.23 -18.09 -0.40
N ILE A 901 -32.47 -17.00 -0.20
CA ILE A 901 -31.30 -17.03 0.68
C ILE A 901 -31.62 -16.49 2.09
N TYR A 902 -32.88 -16.56 2.51
CA TYR A 902 -33.36 -16.09 3.80
C TYR A 902 -34.28 -17.12 4.46
N ASN A 903 -34.44 -17.02 5.78
CA ASN A 903 -35.37 -17.87 6.53
C ASN A 903 -36.78 -17.25 6.51
N GLU A 904 -37.75 -17.94 5.92
CA GLU A 904 -39.17 -17.50 5.92
C GLU A 904 -39.81 -17.54 7.32
N LYS A 905 -39.27 -18.32 8.26
CA LYS A 905 -39.81 -18.46 9.63
C LYS A 905 -39.20 -17.45 10.60
N SER A 906 -39.72 -16.23 10.64
CA SER A 906 -39.44 -15.25 11.72
C SER A 906 -40.68 -14.84 12.52
N SER A 907 -41.59 -15.79 12.76
CA SER A 907 -42.77 -15.60 13.61
C SER A 907 -42.94 -16.69 14.68
N SER A 908 -41.87 -17.13 15.35
CA SER A 908 -42.03 -17.81 16.64
C SER A 908 -40.85 -17.58 17.56
N THR A 909 -41.13 -16.97 18.71
CA THR A 909 -40.29 -16.88 19.90
C THR A 909 -39.94 -18.28 20.43
N THR A 910 -38.78 -18.81 20.04
CA THR A 910 -38.15 -19.93 20.77
C THR A 910 -36.63 -19.75 20.77
N THR A 911 -36.09 -19.58 21.98
CA THR A 911 -34.68 -19.45 22.35
C THR A 911 -33.99 -20.81 22.35
N THR A 912 -33.69 -21.35 21.18
CA THR A 912 -32.78 -22.50 21.03
C THR A 912 -31.83 -22.25 19.86
N ASN A 913 -30.53 -22.43 20.09
CA ASN A 913 -29.38 -22.16 19.19
C ASN A 913 -29.35 -22.94 17.85
N ASP A 914 -30.47 -23.50 17.38
CA ASP A 914 -30.60 -24.06 16.03
C ASP A 914 -31.07 -22.97 15.06
N HIS A 915 -30.14 -22.10 14.69
CA HIS A 915 -30.31 -21.24 13.52
C HIS A 915 -30.56 -22.15 12.31
N HIS A 916 -31.78 -22.11 11.76
CA HIS A 916 -32.15 -22.88 10.57
C HIS A 916 -31.17 -22.53 9.45
N ARG A 917 -30.29 -23.48 9.10
CA ARG A 917 -29.29 -23.29 8.05
C ARG A 917 -29.96 -23.43 6.69
N ILE A 918 -29.63 -22.54 5.76
CA ILE A 918 -29.97 -22.71 4.36
C ILE A 918 -29.08 -23.79 3.79
N HIS A 919 -29.72 -24.76 3.13
CA HIS A 919 -29.06 -25.90 2.53
C HIS A 919 -29.81 -26.29 1.24
N TYR A 920 -29.17 -26.07 0.09
CA TYR A 920 -29.65 -26.55 -1.20
C TYR A 920 -28.60 -27.48 -1.82
N LEU A 921 -29.04 -28.68 -2.19
CA LEU A 921 -28.31 -29.60 -3.03
C LEU A 921 -28.99 -29.62 -4.40
N ILE A 922 -28.31 -29.12 -5.42
CA ILE A 922 -28.78 -29.09 -6.80
C ILE A 922 -28.04 -30.18 -7.57
N GLU A 923 -28.76 -31.05 -8.26
CA GLU A 923 -28.21 -32.20 -9.01
C GLU A 923 -28.66 -32.10 -10.48
N TRP A 924 -27.75 -32.32 -11.44
CA TRP A 924 -28.04 -32.27 -12.88
C TRP A 924 -27.52 -33.48 -13.68
#